data_AF-A0AAD8YLW2-F1
#
_entry.id   AF-A0AAD8YLW2-F1
#
_cell.length_a   1.000
_cell.length_b   1.000
_cell.length_c   1.000
_cell.angle_alpha   90.00
_cell.angle_beta   90.00
_cell.angle_gamma   90.00
#
_symmetry.space_group_name_H-M   'P 1'
#
loop_
_entity.id
_entity.type
_entity.pdbx_description
1 polymer ?
#
loop_
_entity_poly.entity_id
_entity_poly.type
_entity_poly.pdbx_seq_one_letter_code
_entity_poly.pdbx_strand_id
1 'polypeptide(L)'
;MHCMTASSLKMTTTSISIAQDPESPGFNENSFNENGQETPPQTINTVAEMGMLINGTDDAKDGGGNEINFPESSHSFLFTEPVKSIPFVFSLLIACMTYACLCIALFDNANKDVPVNVSSCVRAAQYMGILIALLMEEEIPTALFLLKRISKPILHSKFPELCYWKFVGSCILRFSMGYLFLANVVAILVLAENVLEIFYDVLALQFLQQLDDIAFSVSKIEVLGKTMYLATMTPYFTTGFKRQKTRFGIGKRIKFFLKGVYLVNLLIFLSVMCYVSIKQIGADYQCPSYTVGIGKGDEVWEEAYVHYPDGKILTLPLVFSNFNGHYKLDKSRTSEQRPIYVEQTKSDRTPFDTEAPKYVDPIKPAEFRYCGGRWMLVHDYIKKSTYDTSDKCGPWLLRSQPYPGYDLGGAAGGWQIWEGKIVPTDVSLTCDKCDDDADCNLNGVCDNGKCQCRKQDGVMYLLGEHCEVQLKDECRTISNRDIDGSKVTYSADSAAAWIGENDIFQEYSRPMYTYVEGLSPERAPQKEDTIALVYTGSRYIITRLEQAKNNATSLYWEWQTKNFHGFWAQAFDPPDSYLISEPTQSDTPVGVDFFWVGEQDEQYGPFGLLKPASQFPGEGYFRCEARFNNCQFCSNGTVDSSFIVPETNGYTCGVLDAYSKGLPWKNEYDPNYNECLKVKQAEVVCCPAEWAA
;
A
#
# COMPACT_ATOMS: atom_id res chain seq x y z
N MET A 1 32.56 -45.31 11.09
CA MET A 1 31.34 -45.24 11.90
C MET A 1 31.11 -43.77 12.23
N HIS A 2 30.45 -43.03 11.33
CA HIS A 2 29.00 -42.66 11.35
C HIS A 2 28.71 -41.59 12.42
N CYS A 3 28.02 -40.46 12.18
CA CYS A 3 27.32 -39.94 10.99
C CYS A 3 27.01 -38.43 11.16
N MET A 4 27.01 -37.71 10.04
CA MET A 4 26.16 -36.56 9.63
C MET A 4 26.07 -35.27 10.48
N THR A 5 26.69 -34.21 9.95
CA THR A 5 26.30 -32.80 10.14
C THR A 5 25.39 -32.36 9.00
N ALA A 6 24.23 -31.79 9.32
CA ALA A 6 23.29 -31.19 8.36
C ALA A 6 23.62 -29.71 8.13
N SER A 7 23.69 -29.33 6.86
CA SER A 7 23.91 -27.97 6.36
C SER A 7 22.63 -27.13 6.49
N SER A 8 22.72 -25.99 7.17
CA SER A 8 21.75 -24.91 7.08
C SER A 8 22.32 -23.83 6.15
N LEU A 9 21.64 -23.59 5.03
CA LEU A 9 21.95 -22.53 4.08
C LEU A 9 21.58 -21.18 4.72
N LYS A 10 22.57 -20.44 5.22
CA LYS A 10 22.42 -19.00 5.51
C LYS A 10 22.67 -18.23 4.22
N MET A 11 21.61 -17.66 3.63
CA MET A 11 21.75 -16.57 2.67
C MET A 11 22.38 -15.39 3.42
N THR A 12 23.66 -15.16 3.13
CA THR A 12 24.42 -14.01 3.64
C THR A 12 24.29 -12.92 2.60
N THR A 13 23.50 -11.88 2.88
CA THR A 13 23.44 -10.68 2.06
C THR A 13 24.75 -9.93 2.24
N THR A 14 25.68 -10.10 1.31
CA THR A 14 26.92 -9.33 1.26
C THR A 14 26.60 -7.91 0.81
N SER A 15 26.48 -6.98 1.76
CA SER A 15 26.53 -5.55 1.47
C SER A 15 27.98 -5.18 1.11
N ILE A 16 28.19 -4.76 -0.13
CA ILE A 16 29.45 -4.16 -0.55
C ILE A 16 29.43 -2.72 -0.04
N SER A 17 30.07 -2.49 1.11
CA SER A 17 30.44 -1.17 1.59
C SER A 17 31.66 -0.69 0.82
N ILE A 18 31.49 0.31 -0.05
CA ILE A 18 32.60 1.06 -0.63
C ILE A 18 33.16 1.93 0.48
N ALA A 19 34.29 1.52 1.05
CA ALA A 19 35.10 2.34 1.92
C ALA A 19 35.69 3.51 1.13
N GLN A 20 35.39 4.73 1.53
CA GLN A 20 36.15 5.91 1.13
C GLN A 20 37.37 6.00 2.05
N ASP A 21 38.55 5.75 1.50
CA ASP A 21 39.81 6.13 2.12
C ASP A 21 39.98 7.67 2.02
N PRO A 22 40.37 8.34 3.12
CA PRO A 22 40.85 9.70 3.10
C PRO A 22 42.37 9.74 2.86
N GLU A 23 42.86 10.90 2.45
CA GLU A 23 44.27 11.29 2.25
C GLU A 23 44.85 11.07 0.84
N SER A 24 45.08 12.17 0.10
CA SER A 24 46.44 12.74 -0.09
C SER A 24 46.34 14.07 -0.89
N PRO A 25 47.44 14.82 -1.12
CA PRO A 25 47.57 16.20 -0.67
C PRO A 25 47.49 17.22 -1.81
N GLY A 26 47.42 18.50 -1.44
CA GLY A 26 47.53 19.61 -2.36
C GLY A 26 48.85 19.60 -3.14
N PHE A 27 48.75 19.88 -4.43
CA PHE A 27 49.88 20.27 -5.27
C PHE A 27 49.48 21.49 -6.11
N ASN A 28 50.14 22.60 -5.82
CA ASN A 28 50.29 23.77 -6.68
C ASN A 28 51.46 23.47 -7.64
N GLU A 29 51.30 23.71 -8.94
CA GLU A 29 52.24 24.49 -9.77
C GLU A 29 51.85 24.49 -11.27
N ASN A 30 51.64 25.70 -11.78
CA ASN A 30 52.21 26.29 -12.99
C ASN A 30 52.34 25.51 -14.32
N SER A 31 51.78 26.18 -15.34
CA SER A 31 52.34 26.42 -16.68
C SER A 31 52.79 25.22 -17.51
N PHE A 32 51.99 24.88 -18.51
CA PHE A 32 52.52 24.50 -19.82
C PHE A 32 51.62 25.05 -20.94
N ASN A 33 52.23 25.95 -21.72
CA ASN A 33 51.81 26.36 -23.04
C ASN A 33 52.06 25.17 -23.98
N GLU A 34 51.05 24.67 -24.67
CA GLU A 34 51.26 23.89 -25.88
C GLU A 34 50.13 24.14 -26.88
N ASN A 35 50.53 24.70 -28.02
CA ASN A 35 49.72 24.87 -29.21
C ASN A 35 49.43 23.48 -29.81
N GLY A 36 48.23 22.96 -29.56
CA GLY A 36 47.67 21.80 -30.24
C GLY A 36 46.47 22.23 -31.07
N GLN A 37 46.68 22.41 -32.37
CA GLN A 37 45.64 22.72 -33.35
C GLN A 37 44.82 21.45 -33.62
N GLU A 38 43.83 21.18 -32.78
CA GLU A 38 42.83 20.14 -33.02
C GLU A 38 41.72 20.67 -33.94
N THR A 39 41.50 19.96 -35.04
CA THR A 39 40.35 20.11 -35.93
C THR A 39 39.05 19.85 -35.17
N PRO A 40 38.00 20.68 -35.34
CA PRO A 40 36.75 20.49 -34.62
C PRO A 40 36.05 19.19 -35.08
N PRO A 41 35.45 18.41 -34.16
CA PRO A 41 34.54 17.36 -34.55
C PRO A 41 33.37 17.99 -35.30
N GLN A 42 33.05 17.44 -36.47
CA GLN A 42 31.89 17.85 -37.25
C GLN A 42 30.63 17.67 -36.39
N THR A 43 30.12 18.80 -35.93
CA THR A 43 28.83 18.95 -35.27
C THR A 43 27.74 18.33 -36.12
N ILE A 44 27.03 17.38 -35.52
CA ILE A 44 25.73 16.86 -35.95
C ILE A 44 24.75 18.03 -35.91
N ASN A 45 24.60 18.73 -37.05
CA ASN A 45 23.68 19.86 -37.22
C ASN A 45 22.26 19.43 -37.63
N THR A 46 21.92 18.14 -37.57
CA THR A 46 20.67 17.60 -38.13
C THR A 46 19.41 17.88 -37.29
N VAL A 47 19.53 18.25 -36.01
CA VAL A 47 18.35 18.49 -35.16
C VAL A 47 17.77 19.90 -35.33
N ALA A 48 18.54 20.85 -35.86
CA ALA A 48 18.08 22.24 -36.03
C ALA A 48 17.35 22.50 -37.38
N GLU A 49 17.45 21.60 -38.37
CA GLU A 49 16.90 21.84 -39.71
C GLU A 49 15.49 21.26 -39.96
N MET A 50 15.02 20.33 -39.13
CA MET A 50 13.68 19.72 -39.29
C MET A 50 12.53 20.48 -38.60
N GLY A 51 12.82 21.39 -37.66
CA GLY A 51 11.81 22.25 -37.03
C GLY A 51 11.24 23.38 -37.91
N MET A 52 11.57 23.42 -39.21
CA MET A 52 11.40 24.59 -40.07
C MET A 52 10.34 24.42 -41.19
N LEU A 53 9.11 24.02 -40.84
CA LEU A 53 7.95 24.15 -41.75
C LEU A 53 6.94 25.24 -41.32
N ILE A 54 7.25 26.02 -40.29
CA ILE A 54 6.42 27.16 -39.84
C ILE A 54 7.21 28.48 -39.81
N ASN A 55 8.26 28.65 -40.62
CA ASN A 55 8.76 30.00 -40.88
C ASN A 55 7.93 30.64 -41.99
N GLY A 56 6.79 31.20 -41.57
CA GLY A 56 5.95 32.06 -42.39
C GLY A 56 6.50 33.47 -42.38
N THR A 57 7.60 33.70 -43.08
CA THR A 57 7.99 35.03 -43.53
C THR A 57 8.23 35.01 -45.04
N ASP A 58 7.41 35.83 -45.68
CA ASP A 58 7.62 36.50 -46.95
C ASP A 58 7.22 35.79 -48.26
N ASP A 59 6.05 36.25 -48.72
CA ASP A 59 5.55 36.35 -50.11
C ASP A 59 6.52 37.12 -51.05
N ALA A 60 7.82 36.82 -51.04
CA ALA A 60 8.81 37.45 -51.90
C ALA A 60 9.35 36.46 -52.93
N LYS A 61 8.61 36.32 -54.04
CA LYS A 61 9.12 36.14 -55.41
C LYS A 61 10.19 35.07 -55.70
N ASP A 62 10.34 34.00 -54.92
CA ASP A 62 11.22 32.91 -55.37
C ASP A 62 10.49 31.94 -56.30
N GLY A 63 10.86 31.97 -57.58
CA GLY A 63 10.31 31.15 -58.66
C GLY A 63 10.86 29.72 -58.69
N GLY A 64 11.68 29.32 -57.71
CA GLY A 64 12.16 27.96 -57.53
C GLY A 64 11.06 26.99 -57.08
N GLY A 65 10.97 25.84 -57.73
CA GLY A 65 9.82 24.93 -57.66
C GLY A 65 9.47 24.42 -56.25
N ASN A 66 8.27 24.74 -55.78
CA ASN A 66 7.62 24.12 -54.62
C ASN A 66 7.17 22.69 -54.94
N GLU A 67 8.12 21.81 -55.20
CA GLU A 67 7.91 20.39 -55.41
C GLU A 67 7.85 19.66 -54.06
N ILE A 68 6.83 18.81 -53.87
CA ILE A 68 6.66 18.04 -52.64
C ILE A 68 7.19 16.63 -52.89
N ASN A 69 8.14 16.18 -52.09
CA ASN A 69 8.64 14.80 -52.12
C ASN A 69 7.93 13.96 -51.05
N PHE A 70 7.94 12.63 -51.22
CA PHE A 70 7.54 11.75 -50.13
C PHE A 70 8.56 11.84 -48.98
N PRO A 71 8.13 11.67 -47.72
CA PRO A 71 9.06 11.66 -46.60
C PRO A 71 10.02 10.47 -46.71
N GLU A 72 11.28 10.71 -46.37
CA GLU A 72 12.35 9.70 -46.28
C GLU A 72 12.20 8.87 -45.00
N SER A 73 11.12 8.10 -44.93
CA SER A 73 10.68 7.33 -43.76
C SER A 73 10.34 5.91 -44.18
N SER A 74 10.56 4.93 -43.30
CA SER A 74 10.23 3.53 -43.64
C SER A 74 8.76 3.36 -44.03
N HIS A 75 7.84 4.15 -43.44
CA HIS A 75 6.41 4.16 -43.77
C HIS A 75 6.12 4.36 -45.27
N SER A 76 7.03 5.01 -46.00
CA SER A 76 6.92 5.20 -47.44
C SER A 76 7.04 3.87 -48.19
N PHE A 77 7.86 2.92 -47.72
CA PHE A 77 7.98 1.58 -48.33
C PHE A 77 6.66 0.80 -48.31
N LEU A 78 5.78 1.04 -47.34
CA LEU A 78 4.47 0.37 -47.26
C LEU A 78 3.60 0.64 -48.48
N PHE A 79 3.77 1.76 -49.16
CA PHE A 79 3.01 2.05 -50.37
C PHE A 79 3.84 2.06 -51.64
N THR A 80 5.15 2.33 -51.59
CA THR A 80 6.01 2.32 -52.78
C THR A 80 6.43 0.92 -53.22
N GLU A 81 6.54 -0.05 -52.30
CA GLU A 81 7.13 -1.36 -52.60
C GLU A 81 6.08 -2.49 -52.73
N PRO A 82 6.37 -3.56 -53.49
CA PRO A 82 5.50 -4.72 -53.58
C PRO A 82 5.32 -5.41 -52.21
N VAL A 83 4.13 -5.95 -51.93
CA VAL A 83 3.79 -6.54 -50.60
C VAL A 83 4.71 -7.69 -50.20
N LYS A 84 5.24 -8.43 -51.18
CA LYS A 84 6.15 -9.57 -50.96
C LYS A 84 7.64 -9.18 -51.01
N SER A 85 7.94 -7.90 -51.16
CA SER A 85 9.32 -7.42 -51.21
C SER A 85 9.92 -7.31 -49.81
N ILE A 86 11.25 -7.43 -49.73
CA ILE A 86 11.99 -7.27 -48.47
C ILE A 86 11.77 -5.88 -47.85
N PRO A 87 11.83 -4.75 -48.59
CA PRO A 87 11.59 -3.42 -48.02
C PRO A 87 10.19 -3.22 -47.43
N PHE A 88 9.16 -3.80 -48.06
CA PHE A 88 7.79 -3.74 -47.53
C PHE A 88 7.69 -4.49 -46.19
N VAL A 89 8.22 -5.72 -46.13
CA VAL A 89 8.22 -6.53 -44.89
C VAL A 89 9.05 -5.84 -43.81
N PHE A 90 10.20 -5.26 -44.17
CA PHE A 90 11.04 -4.51 -43.26
C PHE A 90 10.29 -3.30 -42.67
N SER A 91 9.67 -2.47 -43.49
CA SER A 91 8.88 -1.34 -42.98
C SER A 91 7.71 -1.78 -42.13
N LEU A 92 7.04 -2.87 -42.48
CA LEU A 92 5.94 -3.39 -41.66
C LEU A 92 6.45 -3.83 -40.29
N LEU A 93 7.61 -4.50 -40.24
CA LEU A 93 8.25 -4.91 -39.00
C LEU A 93 8.63 -3.71 -38.14
N ILE A 94 9.23 -2.67 -38.72
CA ILE A 94 9.58 -1.43 -38.01
C ILE A 94 8.31 -0.76 -37.45
N ALA A 95 7.26 -0.61 -38.25
CA ALA A 95 6.02 -0.01 -37.79
C ALA A 95 5.34 -0.84 -36.68
N CYS A 96 5.32 -2.17 -36.81
CA CYS A 96 4.82 -3.06 -35.77
C CYS A 96 5.64 -2.96 -34.48
N MET A 97 6.97 -2.86 -34.59
CA MET A 97 7.85 -2.71 -33.43
C MET A 97 7.61 -1.37 -32.71
N THR A 98 7.58 -0.26 -33.43
CA THR A 98 7.28 1.07 -32.84
C THR A 98 5.90 1.08 -32.18
N TYR A 99 4.88 0.51 -32.85
CA TYR A 99 3.54 0.43 -32.28
C TYR A 99 3.49 -0.45 -31.02
N ALA A 100 4.17 -1.59 -31.02
CA ALA A 100 4.26 -2.47 -29.85
C ALA A 100 4.96 -1.77 -28.68
N CYS A 101 6.08 -1.09 -28.92
CA CYS A 101 6.80 -0.33 -27.90
C CYS A 101 5.92 0.78 -27.29
N LEU A 102 5.20 1.54 -28.12
CA LEU A 102 4.30 2.59 -27.65
C LEU A 102 3.08 2.02 -26.90
N CYS A 103 2.56 0.86 -27.30
CA CYS A 103 1.49 0.19 -26.55
C CYS A 103 1.99 -0.31 -25.20
N ILE A 104 3.15 -0.96 -25.15
CA ILE A 104 3.75 -1.45 -23.91
C ILE A 104 4.01 -0.29 -22.96
N ALA A 105 4.60 0.80 -23.44
CA ALA A 105 4.81 2.00 -22.64
C ALA A 105 3.49 2.59 -22.10
N LEU A 106 2.42 2.59 -22.91
CA LEU A 106 1.13 3.09 -22.47
C LEU A 106 0.52 2.19 -21.39
N PHE A 107 0.60 0.87 -21.55
CA PHE A 107 0.12 -0.09 -20.55
C PHE A 107 0.91 -0.02 -19.25
N ASP A 108 2.24 0.09 -19.33
CA ASP A 108 3.10 0.25 -18.15
C ASP A 108 2.75 1.52 -17.37
N ASN A 109 2.55 2.64 -18.08
CA ASN A 109 2.16 3.89 -17.45
C ASN A 109 0.72 3.87 -16.94
N ALA A 110 -0.23 3.27 -17.66
CA ALA A 110 -1.63 3.19 -17.23
C ALA A 110 -1.84 2.38 -15.94
N ASN A 111 -0.89 1.52 -15.58
CA ASN A 111 -0.93 0.72 -14.35
C ASN A 111 -0.24 1.39 -13.15
N LYS A 112 0.37 2.57 -13.32
CA LYS A 112 1.00 3.32 -12.21
C LYS A 112 -0.03 4.23 -11.55
N ASP A 113 0.10 4.40 -10.24
CA ASP A 113 -0.72 5.33 -9.50
C ASP A 113 -0.36 6.78 -9.81
N VAL A 114 -1.39 7.63 -9.83
CA VAL A 114 -1.20 9.08 -9.97
C VAL A 114 -0.60 9.60 -8.68
N PRO A 115 0.52 10.33 -8.72
CA PRO A 115 1.14 10.84 -7.52
C PRO A 115 0.18 11.75 -6.77
N VAL A 116 0.13 11.55 -5.45
CA VAL A 116 -0.76 12.24 -4.50
C VAL A 116 -0.82 13.74 -4.77
N ASN A 117 0.34 14.36 -4.85
CA ASN A 117 0.51 15.76 -5.19
C ASN A 117 1.96 15.99 -5.61
N VAL A 118 2.17 17.00 -6.45
CA VAL A 118 3.47 17.33 -7.02
C VAL A 118 3.92 18.72 -6.57
N SER A 119 5.24 18.93 -6.56
CA SER A 119 5.79 20.26 -6.28
C SER A 119 5.34 21.28 -7.33
N SER A 120 5.33 22.57 -6.97
CA SER A 120 4.97 23.63 -7.92
C SER A 120 5.90 23.67 -9.15
N CYS A 121 7.18 23.31 -8.99
CA CYS A 121 8.13 23.20 -10.08
C CYS A 121 7.78 22.06 -11.04
N VAL A 122 7.43 20.89 -10.50
CA VAL A 122 6.99 19.73 -11.30
C VAL A 122 5.71 20.06 -12.04
N ARG A 123 4.72 20.67 -11.38
CA ARG A 123 3.49 21.12 -12.04
C ARG A 123 3.76 22.07 -13.19
N ALA A 124 4.63 23.07 -12.98
CA ALA A 124 5.02 23.99 -14.05
C ALA A 124 5.70 23.25 -15.21
N ALA A 125 6.59 22.29 -14.91
CA ALA A 125 7.23 21.46 -15.93
C ALA A 125 6.22 20.59 -16.69
N GLN A 126 5.21 20.02 -16.02
CA GLN A 126 4.16 19.24 -16.66
C GLN A 126 3.37 20.09 -17.68
N TYR A 127 2.96 21.31 -17.31
CA TYR A 127 2.28 22.24 -18.22
C TYR A 127 3.16 22.69 -19.39
N MET A 128 4.44 22.94 -19.16
CA MET A 128 5.40 23.24 -20.23
C MET A 128 5.64 22.02 -21.13
N GLY A 129 5.65 20.82 -20.55
CA GLY A 129 5.78 19.55 -21.26
C GLY A 129 4.67 19.32 -22.28
N ILE A 130 3.44 19.75 -22.00
CA ILE A 130 2.34 19.74 -22.99
C ILE A 130 2.71 20.53 -24.24
N LEU A 131 3.26 21.74 -24.08
CA LEU A 131 3.64 22.59 -25.21
C LEU A 131 4.79 21.96 -26.00
N ILE A 132 5.81 21.47 -25.29
CA ILE A 132 6.98 20.82 -25.89
C ILE A 132 6.55 19.58 -26.69
N ALA A 133 5.73 18.72 -26.10
CA ALA A 133 5.28 17.49 -26.76
C ALA A 133 4.42 17.75 -28.00
N LEU A 134 3.54 18.75 -27.97
CA LEU A 134 2.77 19.14 -29.16
C LEU A 134 3.67 19.73 -30.25
N LEU A 135 4.76 20.41 -29.89
CA LEU A 135 5.73 20.92 -30.88
C LEU A 135 6.61 19.81 -31.44
N MET A 136 6.93 18.80 -30.65
CA MET A 136 7.73 17.63 -31.05
C MET A 136 6.94 16.63 -31.91
N GLU A 137 5.62 16.71 -31.91
CA GLU A 137 4.76 15.79 -32.65
C GLU A 137 4.73 16.12 -34.16
N GLU A 138 5.46 15.32 -34.94
CA GLU A 138 5.65 15.50 -36.40
C GLU A 138 4.82 14.53 -37.26
N GLU A 139 4.31 13.43 -36.69
CA GLU A 139 3.63 12.37 -37.45
C GLU A 139 2.21 12.78 -37.89
N ILE A 140 1.42 13.35 -36.97
CA ILE A 140 0.07 13.89 -37.27
C ILE A 140 0.07 14.92 -38.42
N PRO A 141 0.87 16.01 -38.37
CA PRO A 141 0.85 17.02 -39.44
C PRO A 141 1.33 16.43 -40.77
N THR A 142 2.35 15.56 -40.75
CA THR A 142 2.89 14.91 -41.95
C THR A 142 1.85 14.02 -42.61
N ALA A 143 1.17 13.16 -41.85
CA ALA A 143 0.11 12.30 -42.35
C ALA A 143 -1.05 13.10 -42.98
N LEU A 144 -1.55 14.12 -42.27
CA LEU A 144 -2.63 14.98 -42.76
C LEU A 144 -2.22 15.79 -43.99
N PHE A 145 -0.96 16.24 -44.03
CA PHE A 145 -0.42 16.97 -45.17
C PHE A 145 -0.34 16.09 -46.41
N LEU A 146 0.14 14.85 -46.28
CA LEU A 146 0.23 13.87 -47.37
C LEU A 146 -1.16 13.49 -47.90
N LEU A 147 -2.08 13.07 -47.04
CA LEU A 147 -3.46 12.69 -47.42
C LEU A 147 -4.17 13.80 -48.21
N LYS A 148 -3.93 15.05 -47.81
CA LYS A 148 -4.47 16.19 -48.53
C LYS A 148 -3.81 16.40 -49.88
N ARG A 149 -2.47 16.45 -49.90
CA ARG A 149 -1.71 16.96 -51.06
C ARG A 149 -1.75 16.00 -52.23
N ILE A 150 -1.79 14.71 -51.95
CA ILE A 150 -1.66 13.66 -52.94
C ILE A 150 -3.04 13.05 -53.16
N SER A 151 -3.74 13.56 -54.18
CA SER A 151 -5.02 13.00 -54.58
C SER A 151 -4.84 11.75 -55.45
N LYS A 152 -5.83 10.83 -55.43
CA LYS A 152 -5.82 9.61 -56.25
C LYS A 152 -5.48 9.85 -57.73
N PRO A 153 -6.05 10.85 -58.43
CA PRO A 153 -5.70 11.09 -59.83
C PRO A 153 -4.24 11.53 -60.03
N ILE A 154 -3.70 12.32 -59.10
CA ILE A 154 -2.31 12.80 -59.19
C ILE A 154 -1.35 11.63 -58.97
N LEU A 155 -1.58 10.84 -57.92
CA LEU A 155 -0.77 9.67 -57.63
C LEU A 155 -0.76 8.71 -58.83
N HIS A 156 -1.94 8.38 -59.37
CA HIS A 156 -2.07 7.47 -60.51
C HIS A 156 -1.52 8.05 -61.82
N SER A 157 -1.57 9.37 -62.02
CA SER A 157 -1.01 10.01 -63.21
C SER A 157 0.52 9.96 -63.26
N LYS A 158 1.17 10.03 -62.09
CA LYS A 158 2.62 9.98 -61.98
C LYS A 158 3.13 8.55 -61.85
N PHE A 159 2.41 7.74 -61.08
CA PHE A 159 2.78 6.37 -60.72
C PHE A 159 1.56 5.46 -60.85
N PRO A 160 1.24 4.99 -62.06
CA PRO A 160 0.07 4.13 -62.29
C PRO A 160 0.18 2.78 -61.56
N GLU A 161 1.39 2.36 -61.19
CA GLU A 161 1.64 1.12 -60.45
C GLU A 161 1.31 1.23 -58.95
N LEU A 162 1.24 2.45 -58.40
CA LEU A 162 0.99 2.65 -56.97
C LEU A 162 -0.50 2.57 -56.65
N CYS A 163 -0.83 1.66 -55.73
CA CYS A 163 -2.18 1.51 -55.21
C CYS A 163 -2.50 2.63 -54.22
N TYR A 164 -3.44 3.52 -54.55
CA TYR A 164 -3.84 4.64 -53.68
C TYR A 164 -4.29 4.21 -52.27
N TRP A 165 -4.91 3.04 -52.14
CA TRP A 165 -5.35 2.55 -50.83
C TRP A 165 -4.18 2.22 -49.90
N LYS A 166 -3.04 1.76 -50.42
CA LYS A 166 -1.82 1.53 -49.62
C LYS A 166 -1.25 2.83 -49.10
N PHE A 167 -1.24 3.87 -49.95
CA PHE A 167 -0.82 5.21 -49.58
C PHE A 167 -1.69 5.77 -48.44
N VAL A 168 -3.02 5.65 -48.57
CA VAL A 168 -3.95 6.06 -47.50
C VAL A 168 -3.70 5.24 -46.23
N GLY A 169 -3.51 3.92 -46.34
CA GLY A 169 -3.21 3.04 -45.21
C GLY A 169 -1.94 3.45 -44.45
N SER A 170 -0.85 3.76 -45.18
CA SER A 170 0.39 4.26 -44.58
C SER A 170 0.19 5.59 -43.86
N CYS A 171 -0.58 6.53 -44.44
CA CYS A 171 -0.87 7.80 -43.77
C CYS A 171 -1.74 7.63 -42.52
N ILE A 172 -2.73 6.72 -42.54
CA ILE A 172 -3.54 6.41 -41.36
C ILE A 172 -2.66 5.78 -40.27
N LEU A 173 -1.72 4.92 -40.63
CA LEU A 173 -0.78 4.31 -39.69
C LEU A 173 0.06 5.38 -38.98
N ARG A 174 0.67 6.30 -39.73
CA ARG A 174 1.42 7.46 -39.19
C ARG A 174 0.55 8.32 -38.26
N PHE A 175 -0.65 8.66 -38.71
CA PHE A 175 -1.60 9.43 -37.91
C PHE A 175 -1.95 8.73 -36.59
N SER A 176 -2.18 7.41 -36.61
CA SER A 176 -2.47 6.65 -35.39
C SER A 176 -1.26 6.56 -34.45
N MET A 177 -0.04 6.43 -35.00
CA MET A 177 1.20 6.40 -34.23
C MET A 177 1.44 7.73 -33.49
N GLY A 178 1.19 8.85 -34.16
CA GLY A 178 1.28 10.17 -33.53
C GLY A 178 0.30 10.37 -32.37
N TYR A 179 -0.95 9.91 -32.50
CA TYR A 179 -1.90 9.95 -31.38
C TYR A 179 -1.55 8.99 -30.24
N LEU A 180 -0.96 7.83 -30.54
CA LEU A 180 -0.50 6.89 -29.52
C LEU A 180 0.71 7.46 -28.75
N PHE A 181 1.62 8.16 -29.42
CA PHE A 181 2.68 8.94 -28.78
C PHE A 181 2.10 10.02 -27.86
N LEU A 182 1.17 10.83 -28.36
CA LEU A 182 0.51 11.88 -27.59
C LEU A 182 -0.19 11.32 -26.35
N ALA A 183 -0.85 10.15 -26.43
CA ALA A 183 -1.45 9.49 -25.28
C ALA A 183 -0.41 9.05 -24.23
N ASN A 184 0.72 8.50 -24.67
CA ASN A 184 1.84 8.14 -23.79
C ASN A 184 2.41 9.36 -23.06
N VAL A 185 2.62 10.47 -23.77
CA VAL A 185 3.08 11.72 -23.16
C VAL A 185 2.11 12.18 -22.07
N VAL A 186 0.80 12.17 -22.32
CA VAL A 186 -0.18 12.58 -21.30
C VAL A 186 -0.08 11.70 -20.06
N ALA A 187 0.01 10.38 -20.24
CA ALA A 187 0.18 9.45 -19.13
C ALA A 187 1.44 9.78 -18.31
N ILE A 188 2.59 9.96 -18.98
CA ILE A 188 3.86 10.31 -18.34
C ILE A 188 3.77 11.65 -17.59
N LEU A 189 3.19 12.68 -18.20
CA LEU A 189 3.04 13.98 -17.56
C LEU A 189 2.16 13.92 -16.31
N VAL A 190 1.11 13.11 -16.33
CA VAL A 190 0.22 12.91 -15.18
C VAL A 190 0.91 12.17 -14.04
N LEU A 191 1.76 11.20 -14.37
CA LEU A 191 2.39 10.29 -13.41
C LEU A 191 3.73 10.78 -12.85
N ALA A 192 4.35 11.78 -13.49
CA ALA A 192 5.68 12.21 -13.09
C ALA A 192 5.74 12.87 -11.71
N GLU A 193 6.69 12.43 -10.90
CA GLU A 193 7.01 13.01 -9.59
C GLU A 193 8.14 14.04 -9.69
N ASN A 194 9.05 13.85 -10.64
CA ASN A 194 10.23 14.68 -10.82
C ASN A 194 10.30 15.36 -12.20
N VAL A 195 10.89 16.56 -12.23
CA VAL A 195 11.04 17.34 -13.47
C VAL A 195 11.92 16.61 -14.50
N LEU A 196 13.00 15.95 -14.04
CA LEU A 196 13.94 15.26 -14.93
C LEU A 196 13.33 14.03 -15.59
N GLU A 197 12.51 13.27 -14.87
CA GLU A 197 11.79 12.11 -15.39
C GLU A 197 10.92 12.49 -16.58
N ILE A 198 10.17 13.59 -16.47
CA ILE A 198 9.34 14.12 -17.57
C ILE A 198 10.17 14.28 -18.86
N PHE A 199 11.34 14.91 -18.76
CA PHE A 199 12.16 15.17 -19.95
C PHE A 199 12.81 13.91 -20.49
N TYR A 200 13.29 13.01 -19.63
CA TYR A 200 13.88 11.75 -20.08
C TYR A 200 12.86 10.84 -20.76
N ASP A 201 11.66 10.75 -20.21
CA ASP A 201 10.59 9.93 -20.77
C ASP A 201 10.09 10.48 -22.10
N VAL A 202 9.94 11.81 -22.22
CA VAL A 202 9.56 12.45 -23.49
C VAL A 202 10.65 12.26 -24.56
N LEU A 203 11.94 12.36 -24.19
CA LEU A 203 13.05 12.08 -25.12
C LEU A 203 13.08 10.61 -25.56
N ALA A 204 12.82 9.67 -24.65
CA ALA A 204 12.75 8.26 -24.97
C ALA A 204 11.60 7.95 -25.94
N LEU A 205 10.43 8.56 -25.74
CA LEU A 205 9.32 8.44 -26.67
C LEU A 205 9.64 9.06 -28.04
N GLN A 206 10.35 10.20 -28.07
CA GLN A 206 10.77 10.83 -29.32
C GLN A 206 11.71 9.91 -30.11
N PHE A 207 12.63 9.22 -29.42
CA PHE A 207 13.50 8.23 -30.06
C PHE A 207 12.70 7.10 -30.73
N LEU A 208 11.62 6.62 -30.09
CA LEU A 208 10.74 5.60 -30.68
C LEU A 208 10.05 6.10 -31.96
N GLN A 209 9.65 7.38 -32.00
CA GLN A 209 9.08 7.98 -33.21
C GLN A 209 10.11 8.08 -34.33
N GLN A 210 11.36 8.42 -34.04
CA GLN A 210 12.43 8.57 -35.05
C GLN A 210 12.95 7.23 -35.62
N LEU A 211 12.47 6.10 -35.11
CA LEU A 211 12.98 4.79 -35.49
C LEU A 211 12.76 4.48 -36.98
N ASP A 212 11.64 4.93 -37.55
CA ASP A 212 11.31 4.74 -38.96
C ASP A 212 12.20 5.56 -39.91
N ASP A 213 12.54 6.79 -39.52
CA ASP A 213 13.47 7.67 -40.23
C ASP A 213 14.90 7.15 -40.13
N ILE A 214 15.33 6.69 -38.95
CA ILE A 214 16.63 6.04 -38.76
C ILE A 214 16.70 4.78 -39.62
N ALA A 215 15.66 3.94 -39.62
CA ALA A 215 15.60 2.72 -40.43
C ALA A 215 15.70 3.03 -41.94
N PHE A 216 15.09 4.11 -42.40
CA PHE A 216 15.21 4.58 -43.78
C PHE A 216 16.64 5.09 -44.08
N SER A 217 17.20 5.91 -43.20
CA SER A 217 18.57 6.45 -43.35
C SER A 217 19.63 5.34 -43.39
N VAL A 218 19.51 4.35 -42.51
CA VAL A 218 20.39 3.17 -42.49
C VAL A 218 20.23 2.34 -43.77
N SER A 219 19.01 2.23 -44.31
CA SER A 219 18.77 1.60 -45.62
C SER A 219 19.46 2.35 -46.76
N LYS A 220 19.51 3.69 -46.69
CA LYS A 220 20.13 4.58 -47.70
C LYS A 220 21.66 4.52 -47.72
N ILE A 221 22.29 4.12 -46.62
CA ILE A 221 23.76 3.96 -46.49
C ILE A 221 24.21 2.53 -46.88
N GLU A 222 23.31 1.71 -47.44
CA GLU A 222 23.60 0.32 -47.89
C GLU A 222 23.91 -0.68 -46.74
N VAL A 223 23.73 -0.29 -45.48
CA VAL A 223 23.99 -1.16 -44.31
C VAL A 223 23.08 -2.40 -44.30
N LEU A 224 21.82 -2.25 -44.70
CA LEU A 224 20.83 -3.34 -44.76
C LEU A 224 20.85 -4.10 -46.11
N GLY A 225 21.89 -3.89 -46.91
CA GLY A 225 22.11 -4.55 -48.19
C GLY A 225 21.55 -3.79 -49.40
N LYS A 226 22.02 -4.23 -50.58
CA LYS A 226 21.76 -3.57 -51.86
C LYS A 226 20.28 -3.46 -52.21
N THR A 227 19.45 -4.42 -51.83
CA THR A 227 18.01 -4.39 -52.10
C THR A 227 17.31 -3.24 -51.38
N MET A 228 17.65 -3.00 -50.10
CA MET A 228 17.12 -1.89 -49.32
C MET A 228 17.63 -0.54 -49.85
N TYR A 229 18.91 -0.47 -50.19
CA TYR A 229 19.51 0.70 -50.83
C TYR A 229 18.78 1.07 -52.13
N LEU A 230 18.57 0.10 -53.01
CA LEU A 230 17.86 0.33 -54.27
C LEU A 230 16.42 0.81 -54.06
N ALA A 231 15.73 0.32 -53.02
CA ALA A 231 14.39 0.79 -52.66
C ALA A 231 14.38 2.27 -52.24
N THR A 232 15.38 2.74 -51.48
CA THR A 232 15.52 4.17 -51.11
C THR A 232 15.83 5.07 -52.31
N MET A 233 16.49 4.54 -53.34
CA MET A 233 16.85 5.27 -54.56
C MET A 233 15.77 5.21 -55.63
N THR A 234 14.59 4.66 -55.33
CA THR A 234 13.50 4.61 -56.30
C THR A 234 13.06 6.03 -56.69
N PRO A 235 12.67 6.26 -57.96
CA PRO A 235 12.29 7.58 -58.44
C PRO A 235 11.17 8.24 -57.62
N TYR A 236 10.34 7.44 -56.94
CA TYR A 236 9.25 7.92 -56.09
C TYR A 236 9.71 8.99 -55.08
N PHE A 237 10.90 8.83 -54.49
CA PHE A 237 11.44 9.74 -53.48
C PHE A 237 12.03 11.02 -54.06
N THR A 238 12.55 10.99 -55.30
CA THR A 238 13.16 12.15 -55.95
C THR A 238 12.17 12.95 -56.80
N THR A 239 11.04 12.37 -57.17
CA THR A 239 10.03 13.02 -58.02
C THR A 239 9.12 13.96 -57.25
N GLY A 240 9.35 15.26 -57.43
CA GLY A 240 8.52 16.30 -56.86
C GLY A 240 7.10 16.35 -57.41
N PHE A 241 6.09 16.22 -56.54
CA PHE A 241 4.71 16.50 -56.92
C PHE A 241 4.54 18.00 -57.15
N LYS A 242 4.30 18.41 -58.41
CA LYS A 242 3.97 19.80 -58.72
C LYS A 242 2.75 20.21 -57.90
N ARG A 243 2.91 21.29 -57.14
CA ARG A 243 1.84 21.87 -56.33
C ARG A 243 0.60 22.06 -57.20
N GLN A 244 -0.42 21.23 -57.01
CA GLN A 244 -1.70 21.43 -57.68
C GLN A 244 -2.15 22.86 -57.34
N LYS A 245 -2.45 23.68 -58.35
CA LYS A 245 -3.10 25.00 -58.15
C LYS A 245 -4.47 24.73 -57.55
N THR A 246 -4.51 24.46 -56.25
CA THR A 246 -5.74 24.35 -55.49
C THR A 246 -6.49 25.66 -55.71
N ARG A 247 -7.78 25.59 -56.08
CA ARG A 247 -8.67 26.77 -56.08
C ARG A 247 -8.34 27.62 -54.86
N PHE A 248 -8.12 28.93 -55.07
CA PHE A 248 -7.43 29.89 -54.18
C PHE A 248 -7.89 29.93 -52.70
N GLY A 249 -8.91 29.16 -52.29
CA GLY A 249 -9.37 29.02 -50.89
C GLY A 249 -9.02 27.70 -50.18
N ILE A 250 -8.76 26.58 -50.86
CA ILE A 250 -8.57 25.26 -50.20
C ILE A 250 -7.26 25.20 -49.40
N GLY A 251 -6.22 25.89 -49.88
CA GLY A 251 -4.94 25.99 -49.18
C GLY A 251 -5.07 26.61 -47.79
N LYS A 252 -5.81 27.72 -47.67
CA LYS A 252 -6.05 28.42 -46.41
C LYS A 252 -6.84 27.57 -45.42
N ARG A 253 -7.94 26.94 -45.87
CA ARG A 253 -8.81 26.11 -45.01
C ARG A 253 -8.08 25.03 -44.22
N ILE A 254 -6.98 24.50 -44.76
CA ILE A 254 -6.29 23.39 -44.10
C ILE A 254 -5.12 23.85 -43.24
N LYS A 255 -4.49 24.99 -43.55
CA LYS A 255 -3.66 25.64 -42.52
C LYS A 255 -4.53 25.93 -41.28
N PHE A 256 -5.78 26.36 -41.49
CA PHE A 256 -6.75 26.50 -40.40
C PHE A 256 -7.15 25.16 -39.76
N PHE A 257 -7.39 24.11 -40.55
CA PHE A 257 -7.71 22.78 -40.01
C PHE A 257 -6.59 22.22 -39.13
N LEU A 258 -5.34 22.24 -39.61
CA LEU A 258 -4.20 21.73 -38.86
C LEU A 258 -3.99 22.54 -37.57
N LYS A 259 -4.07 23.87 -37.63
CA LYS A 259 -4.08 24.72 -36.44
C LYS A 259 -5.23 24.37 -35.48
N GLY A 260 -6.40 24.03 -36.03
CA GLY A 260 -7.54 23.54 -35.26
C GLY A 260 -7.26 22.23 -34.54
N VAL A 261 -6.63 21.25 -35.22
CA VAL A 261 -6.24 19.97 -34.61
C VAL A 261 -5.27 20.19 -33.45
N TYR A 262 -4.22 21.00 -33.63
CA TYR A 262 -3.29 21.33 -32.54
C TYR A 262 -3.98 22.07 -31.38
N LEU A 263 -4.86 23.03 -31.68
CA LEU A 263 -5.61 23.75 -30.66
C LEU A 263 -6.53 22.80 -29.87
N VAL A 264 -7.20 21.88 -30.55
CA VAL A 264 -8.06 20.87 -29.90
C VAL A 264 -7.23 19.95 -29.01
N ASN A 265 -6.11 19.41 -29.51
CA ASN A 265 -5.22 18.56 -28.71
C ASN A 265 -4.68 19.31 -27.48
N LEU A 266 -4.27 20.58 -27.64
CA LEU A 266 -3.85 21.43 -26.52
C LEU A 266 -4.95 21.60 -25.48
N LEU A 267 -6.18 21.90 -25.90
CA LEU A 267 -7.31 22.06 -24.99
C LEU A 267 -7.64 20.77 -24.24
N ILE A 268 -7.57 19.61 -24.91
CA ILE A 268 -7.77 18.31 -24.27
C ILE A 268 -6.69 18.07 -23.21
N PHE A 269 -5.41 18.28 -23.54
CA PHE A 269 -4.30 18.05 -22.61
C PHE A 269 -4.37 18.98 -21.41
N LEU A 270 -4.65 20.27 -21.63
CA LEU A 270 -4.84 21.24 -20.56
C LEU A 270 -6.05 20.86 -19.68
N SER A 271 -7.12 20.34 -20.26
CA SER A 271 -8.30 19.91 -19.50
C SER A 271 -7.99 18.70 -18.61
N VAL A 272 -7.29 17.69 -19.14
CA VAL A 272 -6.84 16.52 -18.38
C VAL A 272 -5.90 16.94 -17.25
N MET A 273 -4.87 17.74 -17.54
CA MET A 273 -3.92 18.19 -16.52
C MET A 273 -4.55 19.10 -15.46
N CYS A 274 -5.50 19.95 -15.85
CA CYS A 274 -6.26 20.77 -14.91
C CYS A 274 -7.13 19.89 -13.99
N TYR A 275 -7.82 18.89 -14.55
CA TYR A 275 -8.62 17.93 -13.78
C TYR A 275 -7.76 17.18 -12.76
N VAL A 276 -6.63 16.60 -13.19
CA VAL A 276 -5.69 15.90 -12.31
C VAL A 276 -5.13 16.85 -11.24
N SER A 277 -4.73 18.07 -11.62
CA SER A 277 -4.21 19.06 -10.66
C SER A 277 -5.23 19.43 -9.59
N ILE A 278 -6.51 19.59 -9.95
CA ILE A 278 -7.58 19.84 -8.98
C ILE A 278 -7.74 18.65 -8.03
N LYS A 279 -7.69 17.42 -8.56
CA LYS A 279 -7.77 16.19 -7.76
C LYS A 279 -6.58 16.01 -6.81
N GLN A 280 -5.36 16.32 -7.26
CA GLN A 280 -4.14 16.32 -6.43
C GLN A 280 -4.21 17.35 -5.31
N ILE A 281 -4.63 18.59 -5.62
CA ILE A 281 -4.79 19.65 -4.60
C ILE A 281 -5.90 19.29 -3.61
N GLY A 282 -6.97 18.64 -4.08
CA GLY A 282 -8.08 18.18 -3.24
C GLY A 282 -7.77 16.97 -2.37
N ALA A 283 -6.53 16.44 -2.40
CA ALA A 283 -6.11 15.23 -1.71
C ALA A 283 -6.98 14.00 -2.09
N ASP A 284 -7.50 13.96 -3.31
CA ASP A 284 -8.33 12.83 -3.77
C ASP A 284 -7.50 11.58 -4.13
N TYR A 285 -6.20 11.76 -4.37
CA TYR A 285 -5.26 10.66 -4.59
C TYR A 285 -4.52 10.24 -3.31
N GLN A 286 -4.76 10.92 -2.19
CA GLN A 286 -4.18 10.51 -0.90
C GLN A 286 -4.82 9.24 -0.39
N CYS A 287 -4.03 8.48 0.36
CA CYS A 287 -4.60 7.41 1.14
C CYS A 287 -5.68 7.98 2.09
N PRO A 288 -6.93 7.49 2.04
CA PRO A 288 -8.02 8.03 2.83
C PRO A 288 -7.86 7.77 4.34
N SER A 289 -7.09 6.75 4.70
CA SER A 289 -6.79 6.41 6.08
C SER A 289 -5.58 5.48 6.18
N TYR A 290 -4.85 5.60 7.28
CA TYR A 290 -3.71 4.73 7.58
C TYR A 290 -3.94 3.94 8.86
N THR A 291 -3.53 2.68 8.84
CA THR A 291 -3.20 1.94 10.05
C THR A 291 -1.77 2.25 10.44
N VAL A 292 -1.63 2.82 11.64
CA VAL A 292 -0.36 3.31 12.20
C VAL A 292 0.09 2.39 13.31
N GLY A 293 1.33 1.92 13.24
CA GLY A 293 2.02 1.22 14.32
C GLY A 293 3.23 2.03 14.74
N ILE A 294 3.33 2.35 16.02
CA ILE A 294 4.39 3.15 16.63
C ILE A 294 5.21 2.26 17.55
N GLY A 295 6.50 2.16 17.25
CA GLY A 295 7.46 1.48 18.09
C GLY A 295 7.21 -0.02 18.21
N LYS A 296 7.85 -0.62 19.23
CA LYS A 296 7.71 -2.04 19.57
C LYS A 296 6.93 -2.28 20.86
N GLY A 297 6.50 -1.21 21.55
CA GLY A 297 5.71 -1.28 22.77
C GLY A 297 6.48 -1.02 24.07
N ASP A 298 7.74 -0.61 23.96
CA ASP A 298 8.61 -0.26 25.08
C ASP A 298 8.91 1.25 25.14
N GLU A 299 8.45 2.00 24.12
CA GLU A 299 8.57 3.43 24.07
C GLU A 299 7.59 4.07 25.06
N VAL A 300 8.12 4.54 26.18
CA VAL A 300 7.34 5.15 27.25
C VAL A 300 7.94 6.48 27.68
N TRP A 301 7.07 7.45 27.93
CA TRP A 301 7.40 8.70 28.58
C TRP A 301 6.66 8.81 29.91
N GLU A 302 7.39 8.69 31.02
CA GLU A 302 6.82 8.59 32.37
C GLU A 302 6.13 9.87 32.87
N GLU A 303 6.60 11.04 32.42
CA GLU A 303 6.19 12.34 32.94
C GLU A 303 5.48 13.20 31.88
N ALA A 304 4.46 12.65 31.22
CA ALA A 304 3.70 13.43 30.24
C ALA A 304 2.72 14.38 30.96
N TYR A 305 2.85 15.69 30.69
CA TYR A 305 1.94 16.69 31.27
C TYR A 305 0.65 16.76 30.46
N VAL A 306 -0.49 16.48 31.08
CA VAL A 306 -1.81 16.53 30.45
C VAL A 306 -2.57 17.74 30.95
N HIS A 307 -2.82 18.69 30.04
CA HIS A 307 -3.53 19.94 30.28
C HIS A 307 -4.98 19.80 29.79
N TYR A 308 -5.91 19.63 30.73
CA TYR A 308 -7.33 19.53 30.45
C TYR A 308 -7.96 20.91 30.20
N PRO A 309 -9.09 20.99 29.47
CA PRO A 309 -9.78 22.24 29.20
C PRO A 309 -10.27 23.00 30.44
N ASP A 310 -10.49 22.30 31.56
CA ASP A 310 -10.89 22.86 32.85
C ASP A 310 -9.73 23.52 33.61
N GLY A 311 -8.51 23.45 33.06
CA GLY A 311 -7.29 23.98 33.67
C GLY A 311 -6.57 22.99 34.58
N LYS A 312 -7.07 21.75 34.74
CA LYS A 312 -6.40 20.70 35.49
C LYS A 312 -5.15 20.24 34.72
N ILE A 313 -4.03 20.16 35.43
CA ILE A 313 -2.79 19.61 34.92
C ILE A 313 -2.51 18.31 35.66
N LEU A 314 -2.39 17.21 34.92
CA LEU A 314 -1.99 15.90 35.44
C LEU A 314 -0.63 15.51 34.86
N THR A 315 0.09 14.66 35.57
CA THR A 315 1.28 13.98 35.04
C THR A 315 0.91 12.52 34.90
N LEU A 316 0.95 11.98 33.69
CA LEU A 316 0.56 10.61 33.39
C LEU A 316 1.66 9.90 32.58
N PRO A 317 1.87 8.60 32.80
CA PRO A 317 2.75 7.81 31.94
C PRO A 317 2.14 7.63 30.55
N LEU A 318 2.90 7.96 29.51
CA LEU A 318 2.49 7.84 28.12
C LEU A 318 3.21 6.68 27.45
N VAL A 319 2.47 5.59 27.20
CA VAL A 319 2.93 4.47 26.38
C VAL A 319 2.54 4.77 24.93
N PHE A 320 3.53 4.92 24.05
CA PHE A 320 3.28 5.43 22.69
C PHE A 320 2.47 4.47 21.82
N SER A 321 2.53 3.16 22.08
CA SER A 321 1.71 2.18 21.38
C SER A 321 0.21 2.36 21.60
N ASN A 322 -0.21 3.10 22.64
CA ASN A 322 -1.62 3.44 22.83
C ASN A 322 -2.19 4.29 21.67
N PHE A 323 -1.31 4.98 20.93
CA PHE A 323 -1.67 5.75 19.74
C PHE A 323 -1.62 4.92 18.45
N ASN A 324 -1.36 3.61 18.53
CA ASN A 324 -1.46 2.71 17.39
C ASN A 324 -2.92 2.60 16.93
N GLY A 325 -3.14 2.28 15.65
CA GLY A 325 -4.47 2.05 15.11
C GLY A 325 -4.80 2.95 13.94
N HIS A 326 -6.08 3.27 13.77
CA HIS A 326 -6.60 3.85 12.53
C HIS A 326 -6.62 5.38 12.56
N TYR A 327 -6.09 6.01 11.50
CA TYR A 327 -6.06 7.46 11.33
C TYR A 327 -6.69 7.85 10.00
N LYS A 328 -7.70 8.71 10.03
CA LYS A 328 -8.50 9.08 8.86
C LYS A 328 -8.20 10.48 8.38
N LEU A 329 -8.16 10.65 7.07
CA LEU A 329 -7.94 11.92 6.39
C LEU A 329 -9.08 12.91 6.68
N ASP A 330 -8.76 14.03 7.33
CA ASP A 330 -9.65 15.16 7.52
C ASP A 330 -9.45 16.19 6.40
N LYS A 331 -10.30 16.11 5.37
CA LYS A 331 -10.27 17.03 4.22
C LYS A 331 -10.63 18.47 4.57
N SER A 332 -11.21 18.73 5.74
CA SER A 332 -11.67 20.07 6.12
C SER A 332 -10.56 20.94 6.69
N ARG A 333 -9.50 20.32 7.22
CA ARG A 333 -8.37 21.01 7.85
C ARG A 333 -7.07 20.73 7.12
N THR A 334 -6.21 21.74 7.07
CA THR A 334 -4.86 21.60 6.52
C THR A 334 -3.83 22.23 7.45
N SER A 335 -2.62 21.68 7.44
CA SER A 335 -1.42 22.22 8.07
C SER A 335 -0.35 22.38 6.99
N GLU A 336 0.10 23.61 6.76
CA GLU A 336 1.04 23.95 5.68
C GLU A 336 0.61 23.38 4.31
N GLN A 337 -0.68 23.55 3.97
CA GLN A 337 -1.32 23.08 2.72
C GLN A 337 -1.35 21.55 2.54
N ARG A 338 -1.01 20.78 3.57
CA ARG A 338 -1.22 19.32 3.61
C ARG A 338 -2.40 19.02 4.52
N PRO A 339 -3.19 18.00 4.22
CA PRO A 339 -4.29 17.62 5.08
C PRO A 339 -3.78 16.95 6.37
N ILE A 340 -4.69 16.81 7.33
CA ILE A 340 -4.43 16.26 8.65
C ILE A 340 -5.05 14.87 8.72
N TYR A 341 -4.37 13.93 9.36
CA TYR A 341 -4.93 12.62 9.68
C TYR A 341 -5.28 12.57 11.16
N VAL A 342 -6.52 12.21 11.47
CA VAL A 342 -7.07 12.23 12.83
C VAL A 342 -7.28 10.80 13.28
N GLU A 343 -6.82 10.50 14.49
CA GLU A 343 -7.04 9.21 15.13
C GLU A 343 -8.53 8.90 15.25
N GLN A 344 -8.90 7.65 14.99
CA GLN A 344 -10.25 7.12 15.13
C GLN A 344 -10.32 6.14 16.31
N THR A 345 -11.53 5.77 16.72
CA THR A 345 -11.79 4.75 17.74
C THR A 345 -11.12 3.42 17.37
N LYS A 346 -10.76 2.65 18.38
CA LYS A 346 -9.98 1.40 18.23
C LYS A 346 -10.84 0.18 17.94
N SER A 347 -12.14 0.28 18.23
CA SER A 347 -13.13 -0.78 18.06
C SER A 347 -13.78 -0.76 16.68
N ASP A 348 -14.41 0.36 16.30
CA ASP A 348 -15.23 0.49 15.10
C ASP A 348 -14.68 1.48 14.05
N ARG A 349 -13.54 2.14 14.34
CA ARG A 349 -12.85 3.09 13.45
C ARG A 349 -13.69 4.32 13.10
N THR A 350 -14.69 4.64 13.92
CA THR A 350 -15.45 5.88 13.81
C THR A 350 -14.71 7.02 14.52
N PRO A 351 -15.08 8.29 14.27
CA PRO A 351 -14.55 9.39 15.07
C PRO A 351 -14.92 9.20 16.54
N PHE A 352 -14.02 9.55 17.46
CA PHE A 352 -14.34 9.55 18.89
C PHE A 352 -15.55 10.44 19.18
N ASP A 353 -16.40 9.97 20.09
CA ASP A 353 -17.60 10.69 20.49
C ASP A 353 -17.22 11.99 21.21
N THR A 354 -17.74 13.12 20.70
CA THR A 354 -17.45 14.44 21.26
C THR A 354 -18.19 14.72 22.57
N GLU A 355 -19.24 13.95 22.85
CA GLU A 355 -20.04 14.03 24.06
C GLU A 355 -19.78 12.79 24.91
N ALA A 356 -19.31 13.01 26.15
CA ALA A 356 -19.10 11.96 27.13
C ALA A 356 -20.24 11.95 28.16
N PRO A 357 -20.50 10.80 28.81
CA PRO A 357 -21.36 10.73 29.98
C PRO A 357 -20.93 11.74 31.05
N LYS A 358 -21.90 12.20 31.85
CA LYS A 358 -21.64 13.10 32.98
C LYS A 358 -20.50 12.51 33.82
N TYR A 359 -19.49 13.33 34.18
CA TYR A 359 -18.29 12.97 34.96
C TYR A 359 -17.09 12.39 34.20
N VAL A 360 -17.14 12.31 32.87
CA VAL A 360 -16.00 11.86 32.05
C VAL A 360 -15.68 12.94 31.01
N ASP A 361 -14.40 13.21 30.81
CA ASP A 361 -13.98 14.10 29.73
C ASP A 361 -13.98 13.35 28.40
N PRO A 362 -14.48 13.96 27.32
CA PRO A 362 -14.45 13.34 26.00
C PRO A 362 -13.01 13.11 25.56
N ILE A 363 -12.79 11.98 24.90
CA ILE A 363 -11.47 11.61 24.39
C ILE A 363 -11.10 12.53 23.24
N LYS A 364 -9.93 13.15 23.37
CA LYS A 364 -9.34 13.96 22.33
C LYS A 364 -8.46 13.04 21.44
N PRO A 365 -8.69 12.99 20.12
CA PRO A 365 -7.85 12.21 19.23
C PRO A 365 -6.49 12.87 19.01
N ALA A 366 -5.45 12.05 18.79
CA ALA A 366 -4.19 12.51 18.25
C ALA A 366 -4.29 12.81 16.74
N GLU A 367 -3.35 13.63 16.25
CA GLU A 367 -3.36 14.07 14.85
C GLU A 367 -1.96 14.01 14.24
N PHE A 368 -1.85 13.40 13.05
CA PHE A 368 -0.69 13.62 12.18
C PHE A 368 -0.89 14.89 11.37
N ARG A 369 0.00 15.86 11.57
CA ARG A 369 0.01 17.12 10.82
C ARG A 369 1.40 17.43 10.31
N TYR A 370 1.47 18.11 9.16
CA TYR A 370 2.73 18.54 8.58
C TYR A 370 3.11 19.93 9.08
N CYS A 371 4.32 20.11 9.61
CA CYS A 371 4.83 21.42 9.99
C CYS A 371 6.36 21.46 10.00
N GLY A 372 6.94 22.55 9.50
CA GLY A 372 8.40 22.71 9.46
C GLY A 372 9.12 21.68 8.60
N GLY A 373 8.48 21.21 7.52
CA GLY A 373 9.07 20.23 6.60
C GLY A 373 9.01 18.78 7.07
N ARG A 374 8.23 18.47 8.12
CA ARG A 374 8.13 17.14 8.73
C ARG A 374 6.69 16.79 9.03
N TRP A 375 6.37 15.50 8.99
CA TRP A 375 5.14 14.97 9.58
C TRP A 375 5.33 14.78 11.07
N MET A 376 4.32 15.15 11.86
CA MET A 376 4.38 15.05 13.32
C MET A 376 3.07 14.51 13.87
N LEU A 377 3.17 13.56 14.81
CA LEU A 377 2.05 13.22 15.68
C LEU A 377 2.00 14.24 16.80
N VAL A 378 0.86 14.90 16.96
CA VAL A 378 0.65 15.88 18.03
C VAL A 378 -0.64 15.59 18.77
N HIS A 379 -0.73 16.10 19.99
CA HIS A 379 -1.94 16.03 20.79
C HIS A 379 -2.18 17.35 21.53
N ASP A 380 -3.42 17.83 21.55
CA ASP A 380 -3.72 19.18 22.09
C ASP A 380 -3.51 19.25 23.61
N TYR A 381 -3.81 18.17 24.34
CA TYR A 381 -3.70 18.14 25.81
C TYR A 381 -2.33 17.69 26.32
N ILE A 382 -1.50 17.02 25.51
CA ILE A 382 -0.25 16.45 26.01
C ILE A 382 0.89 17.43 25.73
N LYS A 383 1.56 17.91 26.77
CA LYS A 383 2.60 18.95 26.76
C LYS A 383 3.91 18.43 27.31
N LYS A 384 5.04 18.93 26.80
CA LYS A 384 6.39 18.54 27.26
C LYS A 384 6.79 19.17 28.58
N SER A 385 6.13 20.24 28.96
CA SER A 385 6.30 20.91 30.25
C SER A 385 5.04 21.69 30.61
N THR A 386 4.93 22.08 31.89
CA THR A 386 3.84 22.94 32.38
C THR A 386 3.81 24.34 31.73
N TYR A 387 4.94 24.80 31.20
CA TYR A 387 5.09 26.11 30.55
C TYR A 387 5.35 25.98 29.05
N ASP A 388 4.93 24.88 28.43
CA ASP A 388 5.20 24.60 27.02
C ASP A 388 4.49 25.64 26.13
N THR A 389 5.21 26.69 25.77
CA THR A 389 4.81 27.68 24.75
C THR A 389 5.19 27.18 23.37
N SER A 390 4.97 25.89 23.11
CA SER A 390 5.33 25.21 21.87
C SER A 390 5.06 26.11 20.67
N ASP A 391 6.01 26.12 19.72
CA ASP A 391 5.95 26.91 18.50
C ASP A 391 4.64 26.69 17.72
N LYS A 392 4.48 27.41 16.60
CA LYS A 392 3.36 27.27 15.65
C LYS A 392 2.97 25.81 15.31
N CYS A 393 3.89 24.86 15.42
CA CYS A 393 3.67 23.45 15.16
C CYS A 393 3.01 22.66 16.32
N GLY A 394 2.94 23.22 17.53
CA GLY A 394 2.48 22.53 18.73
C GLY A 394 3.51 21.55 19.32
N PRO A 395 3.19 20.93 20.48
CA PRO A 395 4.05 19.97 21.13
C PRO A 395 3.95 18.62 20.41
N TRP A 396 4.95 18.32 19.59
CA TRP A 396 5.00 17.05 18.88
C TRP A 396 5.41 15.90 19.80
N LEU A 397 4.71 14.78 19.67
CA LEU A 397 4.97 13.52 20.36
C LEU A 397 5.89 12.63 19.50
N LEU A 398 5.62 12.57 18.19
CA LEU A 398 6.49 11.97 17.18
C LEU A 398 6.77 12.94 16.03
N ARG A 399 7.91 12.78 15.37
CA ARG A 399 8.24 13.51 14.13
C ARG A 399 9.04 12.66 13.14
N SER A 400 8.74 12.81 11.85
CA SER A 400 9.49 12.19 10.77
C SER A 400 10.82 12.91 10.51
N GLN A 401 11.68 12.31 9.67
CA GLN A 401 12.74 13.06 9.01
C GLN A 401 12.14 14.16 8.10
N PRO A 402 12.92 15.21 7.74
CA PRO A 402 12.48 16.17 6.73
C PRO A 402 12.06 15.45 5.46
N TYR A 403 10.79 15.62 5.08
CA TYR A 403 10.20 14.92 3.94
C TYR A 403 9.31 15.89 3.17
N PRO A 404 9.71 16.33 1.97
CA PRO A 404 8.95 17.34 1.23
C PRO A 404 7.64 16.81 0.63
N GLY A 405 7.46 15.49 0.59
CA GLY A 405 6.27 14.87 0.01
C GLY A 405 4.97 15.27 0.70
N TYR A 406 3.88 15.10 -0.02
CA TYR A 406 2.53 15.45 0.46
C TYR A 406 1.80 14.31 1.13
N ASP A 407 2.30 13.09 0.95
CA ASP A 407 1.71 11.88 1.49
C ASP A 407 2.33 11.54 2.85
N LEU A 408 1.53 11.04 3.79
CA LEU A 408 2.03 10.59 5.08
C LEU A 408 2.81 9.27 4.94
N GLY A 409 2.33 8.35 4.09
CA GLY A 409 2.94 7.04 3.86
C GLY A 409 4.38 7.11 3.33
N GLY A 410 4.69 8.12 2.52
CA GLY A 410 6.06 8.35 2.05
C GLY A 410 7.07 8.76 3.14
N ALA A 411 6.61 9.08 4.35
CA ALA A 411 7.47 9.45 5.47
C ALA A 411 7.94 8.26 6.33
N ALA A 412 7.89 7.02 5.83
CA ALA A 412 8.09 5.78 6.60
C ALA A 412 9.46 5.60 7.31
N GLY A 413 10.46 6.46 7.09
CA GLY A 413 11.82 6.27 7.60
C GLY A 413 12.26 7.27 8.68
N GLY A 414 12.96 6.75 9.70
CA GLY A 414 13.78 7.55 10.63
C GLY A 414 12.99 8.47 11.56
N TRP A 415 11.88 7.98 12.09
CA TRP A 415 11.06 8.72 13.04
C TRP A 415 11.79 8.96 14.36
N GLN A 416 11.38 10.03 15.04
CA GLN A 416 11.88 10.40 16.35
C GLN A 416 10.71 10.59 17.30
N ILE A 417 10.86 10.08 18.51
CA ILE A 417 9.86 10.09 19.57
C ILE A 417 10.37 10.89 20.77
N TRP A 418 9.44 11.42 21.57
CA TRP A 418 9.76 12.19 22.78
C TRP A 418 9.53 11.38 24.05
N GLU A 419 10.60 10.87 24.65
CA GLU A 419 10.58 10.12 25.92
C GLU A 419 11.16 10.96 27.07
N GLY A 420 10.88 12.27 27.07
CA GLY A 420 11.66 13.27 27.85
C GLY A 420 13.01 13.62 27.21
N LYS A 421 13.46 12.81 26.26
CA LYS A 421 14.56 13.06 25.32
C LYS A 421 14.15 12.60 23.92
N ILE A 422 14.86 13.05 22.90
CA ILE A 422 14.59 12.64 21.52
C ILE A 422 15.27 11.30 21.26
N VAL A 423 14.46 10.27 20.96
CA VAL A 423 14.93 8.90 20.68
C VAL A 423 14.47 8.51 19.27
N PRO A 424 15.28 7.80 18.47
CA PRO A 424 14.80 7.22 17.21
C PRO A 424 13.76 6.13 17.48
N THR A 425 12.74 6.04 16.63
CA THR A 425 11.73 4.97 16.69
C THR A 425 11.33 4.55 15.28
N ASP A 426 10.71 3.37 15.18
CA ASP A 426 10.13 2.86 13.95
C ASP A 426 8.62 3.18 13.93
N VAL A 427 8.11 3.64 12.79
CA VAL A 427 6.67 3.85 12.58
C VAL A 427 6.27 3.12 11.31
N SER A 428 5.36 2.16 11.43
CA SER A 428 4.73 1.49 10.30
C SER A 428 3.48 2.25 9.88
N LEU A 429 3.40 2.62 8.61
CA LEU A 429 2.25 3.29 8.01
C LEU A 429 1.73 2.41 6.87
N THR A 430 0.56 1.80 7.07
CA THR A 430 -0.09 0.97 6.05
C THR A 430 -1.33 1.68 5.55
N CYS A 431 -1.44 1.88 4.24
CA CYS A 431 -2.64 2.47 3.66
C CYS A 431 -3.81 1.49 3.76
N ASP A 432 -4.97 1.94 4.20
CA ASP A 432 -6.13 1.07 4.41
C ASP A 432 -6.97 0.82 3.15
N LYS A 433 -6.62 1.49 2.04
CA LYS A 433 -7.25 1.23 0.75
C LYS A 433 -6.66 -0.04 0.14
N CYS A 434 -7.51 -1.02 -0.16
CA CYS A 434 -7.12 -2.17 -0.96
C CYS A 434 -7.29 -1.89 -2.46
N ASP A 435 -6.44 -2.49 -3.28
CA ASP A 435 -6.56 -2.53 -4.74
C ASP A 435 -6.90 -3.95 -5.23
N ASP A 436 -6.47 -4.98 -4.49
CA ASP A 436 -6.84 -6.38 -4.76
C ASP A 436 -7.04 -7.23 -3.48
N ASP A 437 -7.41 -8.50 -3.66
CA ASP A 437 -7.65 -9.45 -2.56
C ASP A 437 -6.37 -9.78 -1.77
N ALA A 438 -5.18 -9.53 -2.32
CA ALA A 438 -3.91 -9.77 -1.63
C ALA A 438 -3.64 -8.71 -0.56
N ASP A 439 -4.08 -7.47 -0.78
CA ASP A 439 -4.08 -6.42 0.25
C ASP A 439 -4.94 -6.81 1.46
N CYS A 440 -5.99 -7.60 1.22
CA CYS A 440 -6.86 -8.18 2.25
C CYS A 440 -6.31 -9.50 2.83
N ASN A 441 -4.98 -9.67 2.85
CA ASN A 441 -4.25 -10.85 3.31
C ASN A 441 -4.72 -12.18 2.68
N LEU A 442 -5.35 -12.15 1.50
CA LEU A 442 -6.04 -13.28 0.86
C LEU A 442 -7.16 -13.91 1.72
N ASN A 443 -7.49 -13.25 2.83
CA ASN A 443 -8.51 -13.61 3.79
C ASN A 443 -9.82 -12.86 3.53
N GLY A 444 -9.76 -11.74 2.82
CA GLY A 444 -10.91 -10.94 2.38
C GLY A 444 -11.15 -10.91 0.88
N VAL A 445 -12.12 -10.10 0.49
CA VAL A 445 -12.33 -9.63 -0.89
C VAL A 445 -12.21 -8.12 -0.87
N CYS A 446 -11.42 -7.54 -1.77
CA CYS A 446 -11.37 -6.09 -1.92
C CYS A 446 -12.61 -5.59 -2.67
N ASP A 447 -13.50 -4.88 -1.98
CA ASP A 447 -14.71 -4.30 -2.57
C ASP A 447 -14.72 -2.78 -2.36
N ASN A 448 -14.62 -2.03 -3.46
CA ASN A 448 -14.58 -0.56 -3.48
C ASN A 448 -13.48 0.05 -2.59
N GLY A 449 -12.31 -0.58 -2.57
CA GLY A 449 -11.16 -0.11 -1.79
C GLY A 449 -11.26 -0.42 -0.29
N LYS A 450 -12.17 -1.31 0.11
CA LYS A 450 -12.27 -1.82 1.48
C LYS A 450 -12.26 -3.34 1.47
N CYS A 451 -11.60 -3.96 2.45
CA CYS A 451 -11.63 -5.40 2.58
C CYS A 451 -12.92 -5.87 3.26
N GLN A 452 -13.59 -6.83 2.63
CA GLN A 452 -14.66 -7.60 3.24
C GLN A 452 -14.12 -8.97 3.63
N CYS A 453 -13.94 -9.22 4.92
CA CYS A 453 -13.38 -10.48 5.39
C CYS A 453 -14.32 -11.66 5.09
N ARG A 454 -13.77 -12.72 4.50
CA ARG A 454 -14.56 -13.91 4.14
C ARG A 454 -14.97 -14.64 5.41
N LYS A 455 -16.22 -15.04 5.50
CA LYS A 455 -16.63 -15.98 6.56
C LYS A 455 -16.19 -17.38 6.13
N GLN A 456 -15.22 -17.96 6.82
CA GLN A 456 -14.86 -19.37 6.65
C GLN A 456 -15.71 -20.20 7.60
N ASP A 457 -16.53 -21.10 7.05
CA ASP A 457 -17.42 -21.95 7.85
C ASP A 457 -16.61 -22.78 8.86
N GLY A 458 -16.80 -22.50 10.15
CA GLY A 458 -16.43 -23.36 11.26
C GLY A 458 -14.95 -23.46 11.64
N VAL A 459 -14.06 -22.57 11.15
CA VAL A 459 -12.62 -22.69 11.47
C VAL A 459 -11.98 -21.40 11.98
N MET A 460 -12.21 -20.24 11.35
CA MET A 460 -11.55 -18.99 11.74
C MET A 460 -12.45 -17.76 11.57
N TYR A 461 -12.43 -16.90 12.58
CA TYR A 461 -12.90 -15.53 12.53
C TYR A 461 -11.76 -14.66 12.01
N LEU A 462 -12.08 -13.81 11.04
CA LEU A 462 -11.14 -12.87 10.45
C LEU A 462 -11.51 -11.47 10.94
N LEU A 463 -10.60 -10.85 11.69
CA LEU A 463 -10.73 -9.52 12.24
C LEU A 463 -9.71 -8.58 11.58
N GLY A 464 -9.88 -7.27 11.76
CA GLY A 464 -8.97 -6.27 11.16
C GLY A 464 -9.48 -5.58 9.90
N GLU A 465 -8.76 -4.55 9.45
CA GLU A 465 -9.13 -3.78 8.25
C GLU A 465 -8.69 -4.52 7.00
N HIS A 466 -7.61 -5.29 7.09
CA HIS A 466 -7.04 -6.08 6.01
C HIS A 466 -7.29 -7.56 6.21
N CYS A 467 -8.20 -7.94 7.13
CA CYS A 467 -8.46 -9.33 7.51
C CYS A 467 -7.18 -10.05 7.98
N GLU A 468 -6.29 -9.30 8.63
CA GLU A 468 -4.98 -9.73 9.04
C GLU A 468 -5.02 -10.62 10.29
N VAL A 469 -6.04 -10.47 11.13
CA VAL A 469 -6.15 -11.17 12.42
C VAL A 469 -6.94 -12.45 12.26
N GLN A 470 -6.29 -13.57 12.56
CA GLN A 470 -6.91 -14.90 12.45
C GLN A 470 -7.21 -15.47 13.84
N LEU A 471 -8.48 -15.48 14.22
CA LEU A 471 -8.93 -16.07 15.47
C LEU A 471 -9.58 -17.43 15.20
N LYS A 472 -8.90 -18.51 15.57
CA LYS A 472 -9.47 -19.85 15.51
C LYS A 472 -10.66 -20.00 16.46
N ASP A 473 -11.66 -20.80 16.09
CA ASP A 473 -12.85 -21.01 16.94
C ASP A 473 -12.49 -21.56 18.34
N GLU A 474 -11.51 -22.47 18.42
CA GLU A 474 -10.94 -22.98 19.68
C GLU A 474 -10.30 -21.90 20.57
N CYS A 475 -9.92 -20.76 20.01
CA CYS A 475 -9.30 -19.66 20.74
C CYS A 475 -10.29 -18.54 21.09
N ARG A 476 -11.59 -18.71 20.80
CA ARG A 476 -12.64 -17.80 21.31
C ARG A 476 -12.79 -17.89 22.81
N THR A 477 -12.54 -19.09 23.35
CA THR A 477 -12.41 -19.31 24.78
C THR A 477 -10.95 -19.63 25.06
N ILE A 478 -10.36 -18.89 25.99
CA ILE A 478 -8.99 -19.10 26.42
C ILE A 478 -9.01 -19.43 27.90
N SER A 479 -8.03 -20.21 28.33
CA SER A 479 -7.88 -20.54 29.74
C SER A 479 -6.43 -20.49 30.18
N ASN A 480 -6.23 -20.25 31.47
CA ASN A 480 -4.93 -20.35 32.13
C ASN A 480 -5.08 -21.18 33.40
N ARG A 481 -3.95 -21.60 33.97
CA ARG A 481 -3.93 -22.12 35.34
C ARG A 481 -3.60 -20.99 36.29
N ASP A 482 -4.37 -20.87 37.36
CA ASP A 482 -4.13 -19.91 38.42
C ASP A 482 -3.08 -20.43 39.41
N ILE A 483 -2.69 -19.59 40.38
CA ILE A 483 -1.66 -19.87 41.40
C ILE A 483 -2.01 -21.13 42.23
N ASP A 484 -3.29 -21.39 42.47
CA ASP A 484 -3.78 -22.58 43.17
C ASP A 484 -3.97 -23.80 42.24
N GLY A 485 -3.63 -23.65 40.96
CA GLY A 485 -3.80 -24.66 39.92
C GLY A 485 -5.22 -24.75 39.34
N SER A 486 -6.16 -23.92 39.80
CA SER A 486 -7.51 -23.84 39.23
C SER A 486 -7.47 -23.35 37.78
N LYS A 487 -8.41 -23.82 36.96
CA LYS A 487 -8.54 -23.37 35.57
C LYS A 487 -9.38 -22.11 35.56
N VAL A 488 -8.82 -21.01 35.07
CA VAL A 488 -9.53 -19.74 34.86
C VAL A 488 -9.84 -19.58 33.39
N THR A 489 -11.07 -19.21 33.07
CA THR A 489 -11.59 -19.17 31.70
C THR A 489 -12.04 -17.77 31.33
N TYR A 490 -11.68 -17.33 30.12
CA TYR A 490 -12.11 -16.08 29.50
C TYR A 490 -12.72 -16.37 28.12
N SER A 491 -13.72 -15.60 27.71
CA SER A 491 -14.37 -15.77 26.40
C SER A 491 -14.53 -14.44 25.67
N ALA A 492 -14.28 -14.46 24.36
CA ALA A 492 -14.55 -13.34 23.47
C ALA A 492 -16.05 -13.16 23.20
N ASP A 493 -16.83 -14.26 23.29
CA ASP A 493 -18.27 -14.24 23.05
C ASP A 493 -19.04 -13.53 24.17
N SER A 494 -18.56 -13.64 25.40
CA SER A 494 -19.18 -12.97 26.54
C SER A 494 -18.96 -11.47 26.54
N ALA A 495 -17.91 -10.97 25.87
CA ALA A 495 -17.68 -9.54 25.70
C ALA A 495 -18.79 -8.90 24.85
N ALA A 496 -19.12 -9.54 23.72
CA ALA A 496 -20.16 -9.11 22.80
C ALA A 496 -21.54 -9.02 23.48
N ALA A 497 -21.90 -10.04 24.25
CA ALA A 497 -23.21 -10.14 24.90
C ALA A 497 -23.51 -9.01 25.88
N TRP A 498 -22.49 -8.46 26.56
CA TRP A 498 -22.67 -7.35 27.50
C TRP A 498 -22.84 -6.00 26.81
N ILE A 499 -22.18 -5.81 25.67
CA ILE A 499 -22.25 -4.57 24.86
C ILE A 499 -23.49 -4.59 23.94
N GLY A 500 -24.20 -5.72 23.85
CA GLY A 500 -25.39 -5.87 23.02
C GLY A 500 -25.06 -6.09 21.54
N GLU A 501 -23.81 -6.43 21.22
CA GLU A 501 -23.38 -6.80 19.88
C GLU A 501 -23.45 -8.31 19.67
N ASN A 502 -23.75 -8.72 18.44
CA ASN A 502 -23.80 -10.14 18.06
C ASN A 502 -22.47 -10.66 17.51
N ASP A 503 -21.46 -9.79 17.36
CA ASP A 503 -20.15 -10.13 16.80
C ASP A 503 -19.05 -9.96 17.86
N ILE A 504 -17.89 -10.54 17.61
CA ILE A 504 -16.75 -10.48 18.53
C ILE A 504 -16.34 -9.02 18.74
N PHE A 505 -16.45 -8.53 19.97
CA PHE A 505 -15.97 -7.21 20.31
C PHE A 505 -14.44 -7.16 20.18
N GLN A 506 -13.95 -6.17 19.45
CA GLN A 506 -12.54 -6.04 19.12
C GLN A 506 -12.00 -4.67 19.53
N GLU A 507 -10.72 -4.63 19.88
CA GLU A 507 -9.96 -3.42 20.15
C GLU A 507 -8.62 -3.52 19.43
N TYR A 508 -8.27 -2.49 18.64
CA TYR A 508 -7.09 -2.51 17.75
C TYR A 508 -7.08 -3.75 16.84
N SER A 509 -8.23 -4.09 16.28
CA SER A 509 -8.42 -5.29 15.46
C SER A 509 -8.22 -6.63 16.20
N ARG A 510 -8.02 -6.64 17.53
CA ARG A 510 -7.80 -7.85 18.34
C ARG A 510 -9.04 -8.17 19.17
N PRO A 511 -9.36 -9.45 19.42
CA PRO A 511 -10.50 -9.82 20.24
C PRO A 511 -10.32 -9.35 21.69
N MET A 512 -11.38 -8.79 22.27
CA MET A 512 -11.49 -8.58 23.71
C MET A 512 -12.04 -9.85 24.36
N TYR A 513 -11.47 -10.27 25.49
CA TYR A 513 -12.01 -11.39 26.25
C TYR A 513 -12.56 -10.92 27.59
N THR A 514 -13.66 -11.51 28.06
CA THR A 514 -14.18 -11.27 29.41
C THR A 514 -14.14 -12.52 30.26
N TYR A 515 -13.93 -12.34 31.56
CA TYR A 515 -13.87 -13.43 32.52
C TYR A 515 -15.20 -14.19 32.60
N VAL A 516 -15.11 -15.52 32.60
CA VAL A 516 -16.25 -16.43 32.72
C VAL A 516 -16.28 -17.07 34.12
N GLU A 517 -15.25 -17.85 34.46
CA GLU A 517 -15.21 -18.62 35.70
C GLU A 517 -13.79 -19.04 36.10
N GLY A 518 -13.66 -19.61 37.30
CA GLY A 518 -12.46 -20.29 37.78
C GLY A 518 -11.60 -19.53 38.79
N LEU A 519 -11.80 -18.23 38.98
CA LEU A 519 -11.07 -17.48 40.00
C LEU A 519 -11.54 -17.86 41.41
N SER A 520 -10.61 -17.94 42.37
CA SER A 520 -10.91 -18.08 43.80
C SER A 520 -11.88 -17.00 44.27
N PRO A 521 -12.78 -17.24 45.25
CA PRO A 521 -13.78 -16.26 45.69
C PRO A 521 -13.22 -14.89 46.10
N GLU A 522 -11.98 -14.83 46.57
CA GLU A 522 -11.28 -13.60 46.96
C GLU A 522 -10.82 -12.75 45.75
N ARG A 523 -10.62 -13.38 44.60
CA ARG A 523 -10.14 -12.76 43.35
C ARG A 523 -11.21 -12.68 42.26
N ALA A 524 -12.29 -13.45 42.41
CA ALA A 524 -13.44 -13.38 41.54
C ALA A 524 -14.02 -11.94 41.56
N PRO A 525 -14.47 -11.42 40.41
CA PRO A 525 -15.09 -10.10 40.36
C PRO A 525 -16.35 -10.11 41.24
N GLN A 526 -16.68 -8.96 41.85
CA GLN A 526 -17.95 -8.84 42.54
C GLN A 526 -19.11 -9.03 41.56
N LYS A 527 -20.32 -9.28 42.07
CA LYS A 527 -21.50 -9.60 41.26
C LYS A 527 -21.73 -8.61 40.11
N GLU A 528 -21.50 -7.32 40.36
CA GLU A 528 -21.73 -6.24 39.39
C GLU A 528 -20.46 -5.88 38.58
N ASP A 529 -19.31 -6.42 38.96
CA ASP A 529 -18.05 -6.18 38.26
C ASP A 529 -17.85 -7.20 37.13
N THR A 530 -16.96 -6.86 36.20
CA THR A 530 -16.37 -7.83 35.28
C THR A 530 -14.87 -7.62 35.17
N ILE A 531 -14.19 -8.62 34.62
CA ILE A 531 -12.77 -8.53 34.29
C ILE A 531 -12.68 -8.70 32.78
N ALA A 532 -11.91 -7.83 32.14
CA ALA A 532 -11.66 -7.86 30.70
C ALA A 532 -10.17 -7.97 30.41
N LEU A 533 -9.85 -8.77 29.40
CA LEU A 533 -8.53 -8.85 28.78
C LEU A 533 -8.59 -8.06 27.48
N VAL A 534 -7.84 -6.96 27.41
CA VAL A 534 -7.91 -5.97 26.33
C VAL A 534 -6.52 -5.74 25.76
N TYR A 535 -6.42 -5.57 24.44
CA TYR A 535 -5.18 -5.19 23.79
C TYR A 535 -5.06 -3.66 23.71
N THR A 536 -3.92 -3.09 24.09
CA THR A 536 -3.66 -1.63 24.19
C THR A 536 -2.68 -1.14 23.13
N GLY A 537 -2.64 -1.80 21.97
CA GLY A 537 -1.83 -1.42 20.83
C GLY A 537 -0.45 -2.09 20.75
N SER A 538 0.11 -2.54 21.88
CA SER A 538 1.31 -3.41 21.92
C SER A 538 1.28 -4.51 22.98
N ARG A 539 0.34 -4.47 23.93
CA ARG A 539 0.27 -5.41 25.06
C ARG A 539 -1.17 -5.78 25.31
N TYR A 540 -1.38 -6.98 25.85
CA TYR A 540 -2.63 -7.37 26.47
C TYR A 540 -2.58 -7.02 27.95
N ILE A 541 -3.68 -6.51 28.47
CA ILE A 541 -3.86 -6.20 29.90
C ILE A 541 -5.12 -6.83 30.43
N ILE A 542 -5.10 -7.26 31.68
CA ILE A 542 -6.30 -7.65 32.40
C ILE A 542 -6.70 -6.48 33.30
N THR A 543 -7.88 -5.94 33.03
CA THR A 543 -8.46 -4.81 33.76
C THR A 543 -9.78 -5.19 34.42
N ARG A 544 -10.02 -4.67 35.62
CA ARG A 544 -11.31 -4.75 36.30
C ARG A 544 -12.22 -3.61 35.81
N LEU A 545 -13.40 -3.98 35.35
CA LEU A 545 -14.45 -3.02 34.98
C LEU A 545 -15.48 -2.98 36.11
N GLU A 546 -15.29 -2.04 37.05
CA GLU A 546 -16.15 -1.90 38.21
C GLU A 546 -17.59 -1.55 37.81
N GLN A 547 -18.55 -2.26 38.40
CA GLN A 547 -19.99 -2.07 38.14
C GLN A 547 -20.38 -2.18 36.65
N ALA A 548 -19.59 -2.85 35.82
CA ALA A 548 -19.88 -3.07 34.40
C ALA A 548 -21.29 -3.63 34.15
N LYS A 549 -21.75 -4.54 35.01
CA LYS A 549 -23.05 -5.21 34.87
C LYS A 549 -24.21 -4.43 35.49
N ASN A 550 -23.92 -3.33 36.20
CA ASN A 550 -24.95 -2.50 36.79
C ASN A 550 -25.59 -1.59 35.72
N ASN A 551 -26.91 -1.65 35.59
CA ASN A 551 -27.68 -0.84 34.65
C ASN A 551 -27.48 0.69 34.81
N ALA A 552 -27.06 1.16 35.99
CA ALA A 552 -26.80 2.58 36.22
C ALA A 552 -25.51 3.07 35.55
N THR A 553 -24.54 2.18 35.37
CA THR A 553 -23.20 2.44 34.83
C THR A 553 -23.01 1.83 33.44
N SER A 554 -23.98 1.07 32.92
CA SER A 554 -23.90 0.45 31.60
C SER A 554 -23.69 1.47 30.47
N LEU A 555 -24.33 2.65 30.55
CA LEU A 555 -24.13 3.74 29.58
C LEU A 555 -22.69 4.28 29.60
N TYR A 556 -22.05 4.34 30.77
CA TYR A 556 -20.65 4.74 30.87
C TYR A 556 -19.75 3.72 30.19
N TRP A 557 -19.97 2.44 30.46
CA TRP A 557 -19.15 1.38 29.91
C TRP A 557 -19.36 1.17 28.42
N GLU A 558 -20.58 1.26 27.91
CA GLU A 558 -20.88 1.25 26.47
C GLU A 558 -20.12 2.37 25.75
N TRP A 559 -20.11 3.58 26.33
CA TRP A 559 -19.34 4.69 25.80
C TRP A 559 -17.82 4.44 25.90
N GLN A 560 -17.34 3.95 27.04
CA GLN A 560 -15.91 3.73 27.32
C GLN A 560 -15.33 2.62 26.45
N THR A 561 -16.07 1.56 26.18
CA THR A 561 -15.64 0.48 25.27
C THR A 561 -15.63 0.99 23.84
N LYS A 562 -16.67 1.68 23.38
CA LYS A 562 -16.69 2.25 22.03
C LYS A 562 -15.54 3.25 21.81
N ASN A 563 -15.23 4.06 22.82
CA ASN A 563 -14.19 5.08 22.77
C ASN A 563 -12.87 4.62 23.41
N PHE A 564 -12.65 3.31 23.58
CA PHE A 564 -11.49 2.84 24.34
C PHE A 564 -10.18 3.36 23.75
N HIS A 565 -9.32 3.87 24.62
CA HIS A 565 -7.97 4.32 24.27
C HIS A 565 -7.06 4.09 25.47
N GLY A 566 -5.97 3.33 25.31
CA GLY A 566 -5.16 2.85 26.43
C GLY A 566 -4.63 3.96 27.35
N PHE A 567 -4.26 5.10 26.76
CA PHE A 567 -3.80 6.28 27.53
C PHE A 567 -4.93 6.93 28.35
N TRP A 568 -6.06 7.25 27.72
CA TRP A 568 -7.18 7.94 28.38
C TRP A 568 -7.95 7.05 29.36
N ALA A 569 -7.97 5.75 29.10
CA ALA A 569 -8.51 4.74 30.00
C ALA A 569 -7.57 4.47 31.20
N GLN A 570 -6.38 5.08 31.25
CA GLN A 570 -5.36 4.82 32.27
C GLN A 570 -5.13 3.31 32.46
N ALA A 571 -4.96 2.63 31.33
CA ALA A 571 -4.99 1.18 31.22
C ALA A 571 -3.91 0.44 32.06
N PHE A 572 -2.92 1.18 32.58
CA PHE A 572 -1.81 0.68 33.39
C PHE A 572 -1.85 1.12 34.85
N ASP A 573 -2.95 1.74 35.30
CA ASP A 573 -3.09 2.19 36.68
C ASP A 573 -3.36 0.99 37.64
N PRO A 574 -2.77 0.98 38.86
CA PRO A 574 -2.80 -0.14 39.82
C PRO A 574 -4.11 -0.63 40.42
N PRO A 575 -5.20 0.16 40.57
CA PRO A 575 -6.43 -0.44 41.08
C PRO A 575 -7.09 -1.32 40.02
N ASP A 576 -6.87 -0.99 38.74
CA ASP A 576 -7.67 -1.53 37.66
C ASP A 576 -6.92 -2.62 36.90
N SER A 577 -5.61 -2.45 36.67
CA SER A 577 -4.77 -3.41 35.95
C SER A 577 -3.90 -4.25 36.88
N TYR A 578 -3.98 -5.58 36.75
CA TYR A 578 -3.20 -6.49 37.61
C TYR A 578 -2.43 -7.58 36.86
N LEU A 579 -2.71 -7.78 35.57
CA LEU A 579 -1.83 -8.52 34.64
C LEU A 579 -1.54 -7.68 33.40
N ILE A 580 -0.31 -7.77 32.93
CA ILE A 580 0.16 -7.16 31.68
C ILE A 580 1.01 -8.18 30.91
N SER A 581 0.85 -8.24 29.60
CA SER A 581 1.70 -9.07 28.75
C SER A 581 3.05 -8.42 28.46
N GLU A 582 4.03 -9.21 28.00
CA GLU A 582 5.15 -8.66 27.22
C GLU A 582 4.63 -7.91 25.97
N PRO A 583 5.43 -7.01 25.37
CA PRO A 583 5.07 -6.46 24.06
C PRO A 583 4.90 -7.57 23.05
N THR A 584 3.78 -7.54 22.32
CA THR A 584 3.43 -8.56 21.35
C THR A 584 2.64 -7.95 20.21
N GLN A 585 2.85 -8.48 19.00
CA GLN A 585 2.00 -8.23 17.84
C GLN A 585 1.05 -9.40 17.56
N SER A 586 1.02 -10.39 18.47
CA SER A 586 0.19 -11.58 18.33
C SER A 586 -1.28 -11.20 18.18
N ASP A 587 -1.99 -11.97 17.37
CA ASP A 587 -3.44 -11.86 17.15
C ASP A 587 -4.25 -12.28 18.38
N THR A 588 -3.65 -13.12 19.22
CA THR A 588 -4.28 -13.67 20.42
C THR A 588 -3.30 -13.60 21.59
N PRO A 589 -3.81 -13.57 22.84
CA PRO A 589 -2.98 -13.64 24.04
C PRO A 589 -2.38 -15.04 24.28
N VAL A 590 -2.73 -16.03 23.46
CA VAL A 590 -2.27 -17.41 23.62
C VAL A 590 -0.81 -17.53 23.22
N GLY A 591 -0.02 -18.18 24.08
CA GLY A 591 1.43 -18.28 23.89
C GLY A 591 2.22 -17.00 24.23
N VAL A 592 1.56 -15.93 24.66
CA VAL A 592 2.21 -14.68 25.10
C VAL A 592 2.48 -14.75 26.60
N ASP A 593 3.66 -14.31 27.04
CA ASP A 593 3.98 -14.24 28.46
C ASP A 593 3.28 -13.06 29.15
N PHE A 594 2.82 -13.29 30.38
CA PHE A 594 2.19 -12.29 31.23
C PHE A 594 2.94 -12.12 32.54
N PHE A 595 2.75 -10.96 33.14
CA PHE A 595 3.33 -10.54 34.40
C PHE A 595 2.25 -9.99 35.30
N TRP A 596 2.25 -10.43 36.57
CA TRP A 596 1.49 -9.79 37.63
C TRP A 596 2.10 -8.43 37.93
N VAL A 597 1.25 -7.42 37.98
CA VAL A 597 1.63 -6.06 38.37
C VAL A 597 1.70 -6.01 39.90
N GLY A 598 2.91 -5.77 40.42
CA GLY A 598 3.19 -5.66 41.83
C GLY A 598 3.08 -4.23 42.35
N GLU A 599 3.98 -3.87 43.25
CA GLU A 599 4.07 -2.50 43.77
C GLU A 599 4.44 -1.53 42.64
N GLN A 600 3.74 -0.40 42.60
CA GLN A 600 4.11 0.76 41.79
C GLN A 600 4.66 1.83 42.74
N ASP A 601 5.93 2.14 42.57
CA ASP A 601 6.61 3.25 43.22
C ASP A 601 7.54 3.92 42.20
N GLU A 602 8.21 5.01 42.58
CA GLU A 602 9.14 5.71 41.68
C GLU A 602 10.38 4.86 41.30
N GLN A 603 10.61 3.73 41.97
CA GLN A 603 11.70 2.81 41.63
C GLN A 603 11.34 1.92 40.44
N TYR A 604 10.06 1.62 40.26
CA TYR A 604 9.56 0.87 39.11
C TYR A 604 9.01 1.83 38.05
N GLY A 605 9.24 1.52 36.79
CA GLY A 605 8.70 2.31 35.69
C GLY A 605 7.16 2.27 35.66
N PRO A 606 6.54 2.73 34.57
CA PRO A 606 5.09 2.95 34.44
C PRO A 606 4.23 1.68 34.62
N PHE A 607 4.84 0.50 34.56
CA PHE A 607 4.18 -0.80 34.69
C PHE A 607 4.35 -1.43 36.08
N GLY A 608 5.06 -0.78 37.00
CA GLY A 608 5.35 -1.32 38.33
C GLY A 608 6.30 -2.52 38.33
N LEU A 609 6.39 -3.17 39.50
CA LEU A 609 7.14 -4.40 39.67
C LEU A 609 6.46 -5.55 38.92
N LEU A 610 7.04 -5.99 37.80
CA LEU A 610 6.51 -7.11 37.01
C LEU A 610 7.00 -8.45 37.53
N LYS A 611 6.08 -9.32 37.96
CA LYS A 611 6.38 -10.70 38.40
C LYS A 611 5.84 -11.69 37.37
N PRO A 612 6.67 -12.59 36.80
CA PRO A 612 6.19 -13.55 35.80
C PRO A 612 4.97 -14.34 36.28
N ALA A 613 3.92 -14.40 35.45
CA ALA A 613 2.70 -15.14 35.74
C ALA A 613 2.83 -16.64 35.39
N SER A 614 3.74 -16.98 34.47
CA SER A 614 4.15 -18.36 34.19
C SER A 614 5.42 -18.72 34.95
N GLN A 615 5.54 -20.00 35.35
CA GLN A 615 6.78 -20.53 35.93
C GLN A 615 7.92 -20.58 34.91
N PHE A 616 7.59 -20.78 33.63
CA PHE A 616 8.56 -20.91 32.54
C PHE A 616 8.32 -19.80 31.51
N PRO A 617 9.27 -18.86 31.33
CA PRO A 617 9.22 -17.88 30.25
C PRO A 617 9.17 -18.56 28.88
N GLY A 618 8.39 -17.99 27.96
CA GLY A 618 8.17 -18.46 26.60
C GLY A 618 7.12 -19.57 26.47
N GLU A 619 6.59 -20.09 27.57
CA GLU A 619 5.46 -21.02 27.49
C GLU A 619 4.15 -20.29 27.13
N GLY A 620 4.07 -19.00 27.45
CA GLY A 620 2.85 -18.20 27.40
C GLY A 620 1.88 -18.52 28.53
N TYR A 621 1.04 -17.55 28.90
CA TYR A 621 0.12 -17.67 30.03
C TYR A 621 -1.22 -18.31 29.67
N PHE A 622 -1.80 -17.93 28.53
CA PHE A 622 -3.08 -18.44 28.06
C PHE A 622 -2.93 -19.58 27.05
N ARG A 623 -3.91 -20.48 27.05
CA ARG A 623 -4.08 -21.57 26.09
C ARG A 623 -5.47 -21.48 25.46
N CYS A 624 -5.58 -21.80 24.16
CA CYS A 624 -6.88 -21.98 23.53
C CYS A 624 -7.59 -23.14 24.22
N GLU A 625 -8.83 -22.92 24.64
CA GLU A 625 -9.68 -24.01 25.06
C GLU A 625 -10.22 -24.64 23.78
N ALA A 626 -9.46 -25.60 23.26
CA ALA A 626 -9.99 -26.51 22.27
C ALA A 626 -11.37 -26.94 22.78
N ARG A 627 -12.42 -26.47 22.09
CA ARG A 627 -13.63 -27.27 21.92
C ARG A 627 -13.12 -28.48 21.17
N PHE A 628 -12.48 -29.38 21.91
CA PHE A 628 -12.49 -30.74 21.49
C PHE A 628 -13.97 -31.04 21.38
N ASN A 629 -14.47 -31.04 20.15
CA ASN A 629 -15.50 -31.98 19.76
C ASN A 629 -14.88 -33.37 20.03
N ASN A 630 -14.65 -33.71 21.30
CA ASN A 630 -14.08 -34.96 21.79
C ASN A 630 -15.00 -36.13 21.42
N CYS A 631 -16.11 -35.83 20.76
CA CYS A 631 -17.18 -36.73 20.45
C CYS A 631 -17.39 -36.73 18.93
N GLN A 632 -16.31 -36.85 18.14
CA GLN A 632 -16.43 -37.23 16.72
C GLN A 632 -17.19 -38.55 16.53
N PHE A 633 -17.27 -39.37 17.58
CA PHE A 633 -18.04 -40.61 17.61
C PHE A 633 -19.50 -40.44 18.07
N CYS A 634 -19.96 -39.24 18.43
CA CYS A 634 -21.36 -38.97 18.77
C CYS A 634 -22.00 -38.05 17.71
N SER A 635 -22.39 -38.65 16.59
CA SER A 635 -23.23 -38.01 15.58
C SER A 635 -24.65 -37.88 16.15
N ASN A 636 -25.18 -36.67 16.31
CA ASN A 636 -26.56 -36.41 16.79
C ASN A 636 -26.89 -36.95 18.21
N GLY A 637 -25.93 -36.93 19.14
CA GLY A 637 -26.18 -37.38 20.52
C GLY A 637 -26.27 -38.91 20.68
N THR A 638 -26.07 -39.66 19.59
CA THR A 638 -25.97 -41.11 19.62
C THR A 638 -24.56 -41.55 19.30
N VAL A 639 -24.00 -42.41 20.15
CA VAL A 639 -22.72 -43.06 19.94
C VAL A 639 -22.78 -43.91 18.66
N ASP A 640 -21.88 -43.68 17.72
CA ASP A 640 -21.62 -44.60 16.61
C ASP A 640 -21.05 -45.90 17.19
N SER A 641 -21.91 -46.90 17.32
CA SER A 641 -21.58 -48.21 17.87
C SER A 641 -20.48 -48.94 17.09
N SER A 642 -20.19 -48.49 15.85
CA SER A 642 -19.16 -49.03 14.99
C SER A 642 -17.79 -48.35 15.13
N PHE A 643 -17.69 -47.28 15.95
CA PHE A 643 -16.44 -46.58 16.19
C PHE A 643 -15.44 -47.50 16.92
N ILE A 644 -14.34 -47.83 16.22
CA ILE A 644 -13.22 -48.59 16.77
C ILE A 644 -12.28 -47.60 17.42
N VAL A 645 -12.01 -47.75 18.72
CA VAL A 645 -11.07 -46.90 19.45
C VAL A 645 -9.64 -47.22 18.98
N PRO A 646 -8.94 -46.29 18.32
CA PRO A 646 -7.58 -46.52 17.85
C PRO A 646 -6.58 -46.26 18.98
N GLU A 647 -5.63 -47.18 19.22
CA GLU A 647 -4.45 -46.93 20.05
C GLU A 647 -3.16 -46.92 19.21
N THR A 648 -2.13 -46.28 19.77
CA THR A 648 -0.80 -46.07 19.16
C THR A 648 0.03 -47.33 18.96
N ASN A 649 -0.38 -48.49 19.53
CA ASN A 649 0.42 -49.72 19.54
C ASN A 649 -0.22 -50.91 18.79
N GLY A 650 -1.26 -50.68 17.97
CA GLY A 650 -1.89 -51.72 17.13
C GLY A 650 -2.85 -52.67 17.87
N TYR A 651 -3.08 -52.44 19.17
CA TYR A 651 -4.19 -53.01 19.92
C TYR A 651 -5.38 -52.03 19.89
N THR A 652 -6.59 -52.52 20.09
CA THR A 652 -7.80 -51.68 20.12
C THR A 652 -8.64 -52.09 21.32
N CYS A 653 -9.27 -51.13 22.01
CA CYS A 653 -10.28 -51.41 23.04
C CYS A 653 -11.56 -52.06 22.45
N GLY A 654 -11.60 -52.30 21.13
CA GLY A 654 -12.75 -52.82 20.40
C GLY A 654 -13.70 -51.72 19.93
N VAL A 655 -14.87 -52.14 19.46
CA VAL A 655 -15.99 -51.25 19.13
C VAL A 655 -16.64 -50.74 20.41
N LEU A 656 -17.00 -49.46 20.44
CA LEU A 656 -17.49 -48.78 21.64
C LEU A 656 -18.74 -49.46 22.28
N ASP A 657 -19.62 -50.08 21.48
CA ASP A 657 -20.78 -50.84 21.99
C ASP A 657 -20.40 -52.13 22.73
N ALA A 658 -19.28 -52.77 22.35
CA ALA A 658 -18.74 -53.90 23.10
C ALA A 658 -18.07 -53.46 24.42
N TYR A 659 -17.60 -52.22 24.47
CA TYR A 659 -16.96 -51.61 25.62
C TYR A 659 -17.97 -51.19 26.71
N SER A 660 -19.13 -50.64 26.30
CA SER A 660 -20.20 -50.20 27.22
C SER A 660 -20.88 -51.38 27.95
N LYS A 661 -20.97 -52.54 27.30
CA LYS A 661 -21.58 -53.77 27.82
C LYS A 661 -20.58 -54.67 28.55
N GLY A 662 -19.88 -54.10 29.54
CA GLY A 662 -19.26 -54.86 30.63
C GLY A 662 -18.21 -55.89 30.21
N LEU A 663 -17.04 -55.43 29.78
CA LEU A 663 -15.87 -56.31 29.71
C LEU A 663 -15.36 -56.65 31.14
N PRO A 664 -15.11 -57.93 31.46
CA PRO A 664 -14.77 -58.38 32.80
C PRO A 664 -13.25 -58.28 33.07
N TRP A 665 -12.64 -57.11 32.89
CA TRP A 665 -11.24 -56.93 33.26
C TRP A 665 -11.15 -56.54 34.74
N LYS A 666 -11.15 -57.54 35.62
CA LYS A 666 -10.95 -57.38 37.08
C LYS A 666 -9.48 -57.34 37.51
N ASN A 667 -8.54 -57.39 36.57
CA ASN A 667 -7.12 -57.41 36.90
C ASN A 667 -6.48 -56.05 36.61
N GLU A 668 -6.06 -55.36 37.67
CA GLU A 668 -5.28 -54.10 37.70
C GLU A 668 -3.92 -54.19 36.97
N TYR A 669 -3.57 -55.38 36.46
CA TYR A 669 -2.31 -55.67 35.75
C TYR A 669 -2.43 -55.65 34.22
N ASP A 670 -3.59 -55.29 33.66
CA ASP A 670 -3.68 -55.05 32.21
C ASP A 670 -2.99 -53.71 31.87
N PRO A 671 -1.94 -53.72 31.04
CA PRO A 671 -1.21 -52.50 30.70
C PRO A 671 -2.09 -51.42 30.05
N ASN A 672 -3.24 -51.78 29.47
CA ASN A 672 -4.13 -50.85 28.75
C ASN A 672 -5.33 -50.39 29.61
N TYR A 673 -5.43 -50.82 30.87
CA TYR A 673 -6.56 -50.49 31.77
C TYR A 673 -6.76 -48.98 31.92
N ASN A 674 -5.67 -48.23 32.11
CA ASN A 674 -5.73 -46.78 32.31
C ASN A 674 -6.11 -46.01 31.03
N GLU A 675 -5.79 -46.52 29.84
CA GLU A 675 -6.14 -45.88 28.58
C GLU A 675 -7.60 -46.09 28.23
N CYS A 676 -8.10 -47.33 28.31
CA CYS A 676 -9.53 -47.56 28.09
C CYS A 676 -10.40 -46.89 29.19
N LEU A 677 -9.94 -46.77 30.46
CA LEU A 677 -10.66 -46.03 31.51
C LEU A 677 -10.84 -44.54 31.17
N LYS A 678 -9.83 -43.92 30.54
CA LYS A 678 -9.94 -42.54 30.03
C LYS A 678 -10.98 -42.42 28.91
N VAL A 679 -11.10 -43.44 28.06
CA VAL A 679 -12.13 -43.50 27.00
C VAL A 679 -13.53 -43.65 27.60
N LYS A 680 -13.70 -44.46 28.66
CA LYS A 680 -14.97 -44.55 29.41
C LYS A 680 -15.37 -43.23 30.03
N GLN A 681 -14.41 -42.51 30.59
CA GLN A 681 -14.64 -41.17 31.15
C GLN A 681 -14.99 -40.19 30.03
N ALA A 682 -14.32 -40.27 28.88
CA ALA A 682 -14.67 -39.48 27.70
C ALA A 682 -16.09 -39.77 27.20
N GLU A 683 -16.56 -41.01 27.16
CA GLU A 683 -17.95 -41.39 26.79
C GLU A 683 -18.99 -40.72 27.70
N VAL A 684 -18.77 -40.76 29.02
CA VAL A 684 -19.67 -40.14 30.02
C VAL A 684 -19.72 -38.62 29.88
N VAL A 685 -18.59 -37.99 29.55
CA VAL A 685 -18.52 -36.54 29.30
C VAL A 685 -19.10 -36.18 27.92
N CYS A 686 -18.97 -37.06 26.94
CA CYS A 686 -19.33 -36.79 25.55
C CYS A 686 -20.79 -37.06 25.18
N CYS A 687 -21.44 -38.05 25.79
CA CYS A 687 -22.78 -38.50 25.41
C CYS A 687 -23.62 -38.73 26.68
N PRO A 688 -23.97 -37.65 27.42
CA PRO A 688 -24.77 -37.76 28.63
C PRO A 688 -26.11 -38.42 28.30
N ALA A 689 -26.55 -39.36 29.14
CA ALA A 689 -27.76 -40.16 28.91
C ALA A 689 -29.04 -39.32 28.69
N GLU A 690 -29.02 -38.05 29.08
CA GLU A 690 -30.09 -37.07 28.91
C GLU A 690 -30.31 -36.66 27.44
N TRP A 691 -29.35 -36.90 26.53
CA TRP A 691 -29.46 -36.57 25.10
C TRP A 691 -30.07 -37.69 24.25
N ALA A 692 -30.32 -38.86 24.84
CA ALA A 692 -30.87 -40.05 24.17
C ALA A 692 -32.36 -40.32 24.50
N ALA A 693 -33.07 -39.34 25.06
CA ALA A 693 -34.49 -39.43 25.44
C ALA A 693 -35.44 -38.87 24.38
#